data_AF-A0A8B9SL36-F1
#
_entry.id   AF-A0A8B9SL36-F1
#
_cell.length_a   1.000
_cell.length_b   1.000
_cell.length_c   1.000
_cell.angle_alpha   90.00
_cell.angle_beta   90.00
_cell.angle_gamma   90.00
#
_symmetry.space_group_name_H-M   'P 1'
#
loop_
_entity.id
_entity.type
_entity.pdbx_description
1 polymer ?
#
loop_
_entity_poly.entity_id
_entity_poly.type
_entity_poly.pdbx_seq_one_letter_code
_entity_poly.pdbx_strand_id
1 'polypeptide(L)'
;MLLGSSISCANAKEKVLKSFTTARCSPCIGTRIQHQPLLENLALAQCCSCFRGVRCMETAEGFQCGPCPEGLTGNGVTCSDIDECRYSPCFPGVRCVNTVPGFRCETCPPGYTGQTVQGVGLSYAKSNKQICLDIDECQNGGHGLCVPNSHCINTLGSYHCGQCKSGYTGDQVRGCQAERSCRSRALNPCSVHARCIEERRGEVTCICGIGWAGDGYICGKDVDIDGYPNEELSCPAESCRKDNCKFVPNSGQEDADGDGVGDACDEDADGDGIPNDQDNCVLTPNVNQRNSDQDIFGDACDNCRNVLNNDQRDTDGDGKGDACDDDMDGDGIKNLLDNCQRIPNQDQEDKDNDGVGDACDSCPTVSNPNQSDIDNDLVGDSCDTNQDSDGDGHQDSTDNCPTIINSSQLDTDKDGLGDECDEDDDNDGIPDLLPPGPDNCRLVPNPGQEDDNGDGVGDICESDFDQDTVIDRIDVCPENAEITLTDFRAYQTVVLDPEGDAQIDPNWVVLNQGMEIVQTMNSDPGLAVGYTAFNGVDFEGTFHVNTVTDDDYAGFIFGYQDSSSFYVVMWKQTEQTYWQATPFRAVAEPGIQLKAVKSKTGPGEHLRNSLWHTGDTSDQVRLLWKDPRNVGWKDKVSYRWFLQHRPQIGYIRARFYEGSDLVADSGVTIDTTMRGGRLGVFCFSQENIIWSNLKYRCNDTFPGSEQAVALLQAPQ
;
A
#
# COMPACT_ATOMS: atom_id res chain seq x y z
N MET A 1 -4.03 53.69 4.87
CA MET A 1 -2.96 54.69 5.17
C MET A 1 -1.68 54.19 4.51
N LEU A 2 -0.99 55.09 3.78
CA LEU A 2 0.48 55.24 3.66
C LEU A 2 1.33 53.95 3.57
N LEU A 3 1.85 53.54 2.40
CA LEU A 3 2.98 54.12 1.62
C LEU A 3 4.34 54.14 2.35
N GLY A 4 5.40 53.61 1.73
CA GLY A 4 6.77 53.89 2.16
C GLY A 4 7.89 52.97 1.64
N SER A 5 8.22 53.00 0.35
CA SER A 5 9.51 52.48 -0.15
C SER A 5 10.66 53.41 0.27
N SER A 6 11.85 52.90 0.61
CA SER A 6 13.09 53.69 0.51
C SER A 6 14.37 52.87 0.41
N ILE A 7 15.26 53.35 -0.46
CA ILE A 7 16.61 52.86 -0.77
C ILE A 7 17.62 53.44 0.23
N SER A 8 18.69 52.72 0.55
CA SER A 8 19.97 53.38 0.86
C SER A 8 21.19 52.51 0.55
N CYS A 9 22.28 53.16 0.14
CA CYS A 9 23.53 52.55 -0.30
C CYS A 9 24.69 53.40 0.21
N ALA A 10 25.63 52.84 1.00
CA ALA A 10 26.90 53.48 1.35
C ALA A 10 27.89 52.54 2.08
N ASN A 11 29.05 52.25 1.47
CA ASN A 11 30.37 52.72 1.94
C ASN A 11 31.54 51.83 1.47
N ALA A 12 32.45 52.41 0.68
CA ALA A 12 33.88 52.13 0.74
C ALA A 12 34.65 53.40 0.29
N LYS A 13 35.62 53.86 1.09
CA LYS A 13 36.40 55.08 0.82
C LYS A 13 37.83 54.74 0.39
N GLU A 14 38.42 55.61 -0.44
CA GLU A 14 39.84 55.62 -0.76
C GLU A 14 40.73 55.78 0.49
N LYS A 15 41.94 55.18 0.48
CA LYS A 15 43.19 55.97 0.36
C LYS A 15 44.45 55.11 0.15
N VAL A 16 45.53 55.81 -0.19
CA VAL A 16 46.77 55.30 -0.82
C VAL A 16 47.97 55.40 0.15
N LEU A 17 49.01 54.55 -0.09
CA LEU A 17 50.45 54.90 -0.20
C LEU A 17 51.45 54.25 0.80
N LYS A 18 52.62 53.83 0.24
CA LYS A 18 53.97 53.54 0.82
C LYS A 18 54.26 52.11 1.36
N SER A 19 55.48 51.53 1.23
CA SER A 19 56.68 51.82 0.38
C SER A 19 57.86 50.83 0.63
N PHE A 20 58.83 50.76 -0.31
CA PHE A 20 60.25 50.29 -0.17
C PHE A 20 60.53 48.77 -0.09
N THR A 21 61.66 48.19 -0.56
CA THR A 21 62.92 48.64 -1.25
C THR A 21 63.45 47.44 -2.11
N THR A 22 64.45 47.46 -3.02
CA THR A 22 65.81 48.08 -3.02
C THR A 22 66.49 48.01 -4.42
N ALA A 23 67.13 49.12 -4.87
CA ALA A 23 68.53 49.25 -5.40
C ALA A 23 69.13 48.23 -6.41
N ARG A 24 70.02 48.56 -7.38
CA ARG A 24 70.81 49.76 -7.84
C ARG A 24 71.30 49.46 -9.30
N CYS A 25 72.01 50.26 -10.12
CA CYS A 25 72.75 51.54 -10.00
C CYS A 25 72.86 52.25 -11.40
N SER A 26 73.86 53.13 -11.62
CA SER A 26 74.25 53.73 -12.93
C SER A 26 75.80 53.81 -13.07
N PRO A 27 76.38 54.25 -14.21
CA PRO A 27 76.89 55.65 -14.28
C PRO A 27 76.85 56.33 -15.68
N CYS A 28 77.35 57.59 -15.77
CA CYS A 28 77.23 58.54 -16.89
C CYS A 28 78.57 58.86 -17.62
N ILE A 29 78.50 59.52 -18.81
CA ILE A 29 79.42 60.50 -19.47
C ILE A 29 78.92 60.73 -20.93
N GLY A 30 79.08 61.88 -21.64
CA GLY A 30 79.49 63.24 -21.25
C GLY A 30 80.01 64.13 -22.43
N THR A 31 79.69 65.44 -22.44
CA THR A 31 80.23 66.55 -23.30
C THR A 31 79.73 66.63 -24.78
N ARG A 32 79.66 67.80 -25.47
CA ARG A 32 79.99 69.22 -25.15
C ARG A 32 79.15 70.25 -25.95
N ILE A 33 79.26 71.53 -25.59
CA ILE A 33 78.49 72.73 -26.02
C ILE A 33 79.18 73.50 -27.17
N GLN A 34 78.43 74.18 -28.07
CA GLN A 34 78.71 75.58 -28.46
C GLN A 34 77.51 76.36 -29.06
N HIS A 35 77.51 77.69 -28.82
CA HIS A 35 76.58 78.72 -29.33
C HIS A 35 76.78 78.96 -30.85
N GLN A 36 75.98 79.73 -31.61
CA GLN A 36 75.33 81.04 -31.35
C GLN A 36 74.25 81.33 -32.43
N PRO A 37 73.27 82.25 -32.23
CA PRO A 37 72.17 82.48 -33.18
C PRO A 37 72.43 83.65 -34.16
N LEU A 38 71.57 83.83 -35.19
CA LEU A 38 70.95 85.11 -35.59
C LEU A 38 70.06 85.04 -36.86
N LEU A 39 68.96 85.81 -36.83
CA LEU A 39 68.22 86.48 -37.93
C LEU A 39 67.44 85.69 -39.02
N GLU A 40 66.11 85.81 -38.93
CA GLU A 40 65.11 86.22 -39.96
C GLU A 40 65.35 85.85 -41.45
N ASN A 41 64.41 85.22 -42.16
CA ASN A 41 63.13 85.84 -42.52
C ASN A 41 62.04 84.86 -43.03
N LEU A 42 60.81 85.36 -43.20
CA LEU A 42 59.58 84.61 -43.53
C LEU A 42 59.53 83.99 -44.94
N ALA A 43 58.89 82.82 -45.04
CA ALA A 43 57.96 82.47 -46.12
C ALA A 43 56.88 81.50 -45.59
N LEU A 44 55.63 81.61 -46.06
CA LEU A 44 54.51 80.77 -45.61
C LEU A 44 54.65 79.32 -46.10
N ALA A 45 54.33 78.35 -45.24
CA ALA A 45 54.09 76.95 -45.61
C ALA A 45 52.75 76.48 -45.02
N GLN A 46 52.02 75.66 -45.77
CA GLN A 46 50.62 75.33 -45.53
C GLN A 46 50.48 74.01 -44.73
N CYS A 47 49.65 73.99 -43.69
CA CYS A 47 49.56 72.82 -42.80
C CYS A 47 49.06 71.55 -43.51
N CYS A 48 49.83 70.45 -43.42
CA CYS A 48 49.40 69.09 -43.81
C CYS A 48 48.09 68.70 -43.09
N SER A 49 47.04 68.38 -43.85
CA SER A 49 45.73 67.95 -43.32
C SER A 49 45.42 66.47 -43.62
N CYS A 50 46.42 65.58 -43.51
CA CYS A 50 46.20 64.14 -43.65
C CYS A 50 45.55 63.52 -42.41
N PHE A 51 44.89 62.37 -42.59
CA PHE A 51 44.27 61.61 -41.49
C PHE A 51 45.31 61.19 -40.44
N ARG A 52 44.91 61.14 -39.17
CA ARG A 52 45.82 60.88 -38.04
C ARG A 52 46.47 59.50 -38.18
N GLY A 53 47.80 59.47 -38.32
CA GLY A 53 48.59 58.25 -38.53
C GLY A 53 49.00 58.02 -39.99
N VAL A 54 48.46 58.77 -40.95
CA VAL A 54 48.88 58.73 -42.36
C VAL A 54 50.13 59.60 -42.57
N ARG A 55 51.11 59.09 -43.33
CA ARG A 55 52.28 59.87 -43.74
C ARG A 55 51.86 60.95 -44.74
N CYS A 56 52.04 62.22 -44.38
CA CYS A 56 51.93 63.35 -45.30
C CYS A 56 53.24 63.54 -46.08
N MET A 57 53.17 63.89 -47.35
CA MET A 57 54.29 64.30 -48.20
C MET A 57 53.94 65.61 -48.91
N GLU A 58 54.74 66.65 -48.75
CA GLU A 58 54.57 67.90 -49.49
C GLU A 58 55.07 67.73 -50.94
N THR A 59 54.31 68.27 -51.89
CA THR A 59 54.61 68.28 -53.33
C THR A 59 54.45 69.69 -53.89
N ALA A 60 54.95 69.94 -55.09
CA ALA A 60 54.92 71.28 -55.69
C ALA A 60 53.50 71.84 -55.96
N GLU A 61 52.47 71.00 -55.87
CA GLU A 61 51.06 71.37 -56.10
C GLU A 61 50.19 71.26 -54.82
N GLY A 62 50.77 70.89 -53.66
CA GLY A 62 50.04 70.80 -52.39
C GLY A 62 50.63 69.79 -51.41
N PHE A 63 49.78 69.13 -50.63
CA PHE A 63 50.16 67.99 -49.80
C PHE A 63 49.47 66.71 -50.29
N GLN A 64 50.21 65.60 -50.32
CA GLN A 64 49.70 64.29 -50.69
C GLN A 64 49.78 63.35 -49.49
N CYS A 65 48.68 62.66 -49.20
CA CYS A 65 48.61 61.68 -48.13
C CYS A 65 48.94 60.28 -48.64
N GLY A 66 49.66 59.51 -47.82
CA GLY A 66 49.86 58.08 -48.03
C GLY A 66 48.57 57.25 -47.84
N PRO A 67 48.66 55.92 -47.91
CA PRO A 67 47.52 55.05 -47.63
C PRO A 67 47.04 55.21 -46.18
N CYS A 68 45.75 54.93 -45.94
CA CYS A 68 45.17 54.84 -44.61
C CYS A 68 45.87 53.75 -43.76
N PRO A 69 45.88 53.87 -42.41
CA PRO A 69 46.35 52.81 -41.53
C PRO A 69 45.58 51.50 -41.73
N GLU A 70 46.17 50.36 -41.37
CA GLU A 70 45.46 49.08 -41.42
C GLU A 70 44.16 49.11 -40.61
N GLY A 71 43.13 48.44 -41.11
CA GLY A 71 41.75 48.54 -40.61
C GLY A 71 40.96 49.74 -41.14
N LEU A 72 41.59 50.70 -41.84
CA LEU A 72 40.93 51.88 -42.38
C LEU A 72 41.10 51.97 -43.92
N THR A 73 40.09 52.49 -44.62
CA THR A 73 40.08 52.68 -46.08
C THR A 73 39.78 54.13 -46.43
N GLY A 74 40.30 54.62 -47.57
CA GLY A 74 40.09 56.00 -48.00
C GLY A 74 41.26 56.58 -48.79
N ASN A 75 41.26 57.90 -48.97
CA ASN A 75 42.23 58.65 -49.79
C ASN A 75 43.39 59.25 -48.98
N GLY A 76 43.58 58.81 -47.73
CA GLY A 76 44.61 59.31 -46.81
C GLY A 76 44.33 60.69 -46.19
N VAL A 77 43.42 61.49 -46.77
CA VAL A 77 42.88 62.72 -46.16
C VAL A 77 41.68 62.37 -45.27
N THR A 78 40.73 61.62 -45.83
CA THR A 78 39.61 61.01 -45.13
C THR A 78 39.80 59.49 -45.15
N CYS A 79 39.92 58.89 -43.96
CA CYS A 79 39.92 57.45 -43.76
C CYS A 79 38.66 57.06 -42.98
N SER A 80 37.89 56.12 -43.51
CA SER A 80 36.74 55.47 -42.86
C SER A 80 37.12 54.07 -42.43
N ASP A 81 36.45 53.57 -41.40
CA ASP A 81 36.67 52.23 -40.88
C ASP A 81 36.29 51.12 -41.87
N ILE A 82 37.03 50.02 -41.87
CA ILE A 82 36.72 48.81 -42.65
C ILE A 82 35.94 47.86 -41.74
N ASP A 83 34.66 47.67 -42.04
CA ASP A 83 33.81 46.69 -41.37
C ASP A 83 34.24 45.25 -41.72
N GLU A 84 35.20 44.71 -40.96
CA GLU A 84 35.75 43.37 -41.20
C GLU A 84 34.78 42.24 -40.84
N CYS A 85 33.78 42.53 -39.98
CA CYS A 85 32.73 41.58 -39.61
C CYS A 85 31.91 41.09 -40.82
N ARG A 86 31.87 41.84 -41.92
CA ARG A 86 31.23 41.43 -43.20
C ARG A 86 31.83 40.18 -43.84
N TYR A 87 33.02 39.74 -43.40
CA TYR A 87 33.70 38.55 -43.92
C TYR A 87 33.59 37.34 -43.00
N SER A 88 32.72 37.41 -41.97
CA SER A 88 32.44 36.34 -41.00
C SER A 88 33.72 35.71 -40.41
N PRO A 89 34.53 36.50 -39.67
CA PRO A 89 35.72 35.99 -38.98
C PRO A 89 35.38 35.20 -37.71
N CYS A 90 34.18 35.38 -37.14
CA CYS A 90 33.74 34.69 -35.93
C CYS A 90 33.06 33.35 -36.24
N PHE A 91 32.96 32.49 -35.23
CA PHE A 91 32.29 31.20 -35.35
C PHE A 91 30.78 31.40 -35.64
N PRO A 92 30.09 30.52 -36.40
CA PRO A 92 28.66 30.64 -36.65
C PRO A 92 27.85 30.77 -35.34
N GLY A 93 26.98 31.77 -35.25
CA GLY A 93 26.23 32.09 -34.03
C GLY A 93 26.95 33.02 -33.04
N VAL A 94 28.27 33.22 -33.14
CA VAL A 94 29.00 34.19 -32.31
C VAL A 94 28.89 35.59 -32.90
N ARG A 95 28.61 36.56 -32.02
CA ARG A 95 28.51 37.97 -32.41
C ARG A 95 29.88 38.55 -32.75
N CYS A 96 30.00 39.10 -33.96
CA CYS A 96 31.14 39.91 -34.37
C CYS A 96 30.90 41.38 -33.99
N VAL A 97 31.89 42.02 -33.37
CA VAL A 97 31.85 43.44 -33.01
C VAL A 97 32.94 44.16 -33.80
N ASN A 98 32.50 45.00 -34.73
CA ASN A 98 33.39 45.89 -35.47
C ASN A 98 33.87 47.04 -34.56
N THR A 99 35.14 47.41 -34.66
CA THR A 99 35.82 48.38 -33.79
C THR A 99 36.70 49.33 -34.61
N VAL A 100 37.04 50.51 -34.08
CA VAL A 100 37.86 51.47 -34.83
C VAL A 100 39.23 51.62 -34.16
N PRO A 101 40.32 51.02 -34.70
CA PRO A 101 40.41 50.14 -35.87
C PRO A 101 40.30 48.64 -35.52
N GLY A 102 39.73 47.83 -36.43
CA GLY A 102 39.75 46.37 -36.40
C GLY A 102 38.44 45.70 -35.96
N PHE A 103 38.47 44.41 -35.63
CA PHE A 103 37.30 43.69 -35.11
C PHE A 103 37.65 42.83 -33.90
N ARG A 104 36.61 42.44 -33.15
CA ARG A 104 36.68 41.34 -32.17
C ARG A 104 35.46 40.43 -32.27
N CYS A 105 35.69 39.15 -32.07
CA CYS A 105 34.66 38.16 -31.80
C CYS A 105 34.40 38.07 -30.30
N GLU A 106 33.14 37.84 -29.92
CA GLU A 106 32.80 37.49 -28.55
C GLU A 106 33.17 36.03 -28.24
N THR A 107 32.88 35.57 -27.02
CA THR A 107 33.13 34.18 -26.61
C THR A 107 32.30 33.19 -27.43
N CYS A 108 32.72 31.93 -27.44
CA CYS A 108 31.94 30.85 -28.02
C CYS A 108 30.54 30.74 -27.37
N PRO A 109 29.55 30.15 -28.05
CA PRO A 109 28.23 29.94 -27.48
C PRO A 109 28.28 29.01 -26.25
N PRO A 110 27.24 28.99 -25.40
CA PRO A 110 27.08 27.94 -24.39
C PRO A 110 27.25 26.54 -25.00
N GLY A 111 27.85 25.61 -24.26
CA GLY A 111 28.23 24.27 -24.78
C GLY A 111 29.51 24.23 -25.62
N TYR A 112 30.14 25.38 -25.92
CA TYR A 112 31.37 25.43 -26.72
C TYR A 112 32.51 26.18 -26.03
N THR A 113 33.74 25.69 -26.21
CA THR A 113 34.99 26.30 -25.73
C THR A 113 35.89 26.72 -26.89
N GLY A 114 36.58 27.85 -26.76
CA GLY A 114 37.45 28.36 -27.81
C GLY A 114 38.00 29.75 -27.49
N GLN A 115 39.09 30.12 -28.17
CA GLN A 115 39.73 31.42 -27.96
C GLN A 115 38.98 32.53 -28.72
N THR A 116 38.82 33.69 -28.10
CA THR A 116 38.28 34.90 -28.75
C THR A 116 39.29 35.46 -29.75
N VAL A 117 38.87 35.67 -31.00
CA VAL A 117 39.72 36.28 -32.03
C VAL A 117 39.49 37.78 -32.08
N GLN A 118 40.58 38.56 -32.10
CA GLN A 118 40.56 40.00 -32.36
C GLN A 118 41.77 40.38 -33.22
N GLY A 119 41.62 41.39 -34.06
CA GLY A 119 42.69 41.84 -34.95
C GLY A 119 42.28 43.00 -35.83
N VAL A 120 43.22 43.49 -36.64
CA VAL A 120 43.03 44.69 -37.47
C VAL A 120 43.31 44.33 -38.93
N GLY A 121 42.46 44.79 -39.83
CA GLY A 121 42.64 44.65 -41.27
C GLY A 121 42.01 43.40 -41.88
N LEU A 122 41.54 43.55 -43.11
CA LEU A 122 40.82 42.53 -43.88
C LEU A 122 41.64 41.26 -44.16
N SER A 123 42.97 41.36 -44.23
CA SER A 123 43.87 40.21 -44.35
C SER A 123 43.81 39.34 -43.10
N TYR A 124 43.89 39.95 -41.92
CA TYR A 124 43.85 39.24 -40.65
C TYR A 124 42.49 38.55 -40.42
N ALA A 125 41.39 39.26 -40.70
CA ALA A 125 40.02 38.74 -40.59
C ALA A 125 39.73 37.54 -41.51
N LYS A 126 40.39 37.46 -42.67
CA LYS A 126 40.25 36.31 -43.59
C LYS A 126 41.08 35.10 -43.19
N SER A 127 42.26 35.31 -42.60
CA SER A 127 43.19 34.24 -42.24
C SER A 127 42.99 33.67 -40.85
N ASN A 128 42.45 34.46 -39.90
CA ASN A 128 42.27 34.06 -38.51
C ASN A 128 40.77 34.00 -38.21
N LYS A 129 40.17 32.83 -38.40
CA LYS A 129 38.79 32.56 -38.00
C LYS A 129 38.74 32.01 -36.58
N GLN A 130 37.71 32.39 -35.83
CA GLN A 130 37.43 31.80 -34.54
C GLN A 130 37.00 30.35 -34.69
N ILE A 131 37.59 29.48 -33.88
CA ILE A 131 37.25 28.06 -33.78
C ILE A 131 36.65 27.86 -32.38
N CYS A 132 35.43 27.36 -32.36
CA CYS A 132 34.75 26.89 -31.16
C CYS A 132 34.66 25.36 -31.26
N LEU A 133 35.14 24.68 -30.23
CA LEU A 133 35.08 23.24 -30.06
C LEU A 133 33.98 22.92 -29.07
N ASP A 134 33.30 21.81 -29.31
CA ASP A 134 32.30 21.23 -28.43
C ASP A 134 32.89 20.95 -27.03
N ILE A 135 32.13 21.20 -25.97
CA ILE A 135 32.51 20.83 -24.60
C ILE A 135 31.87 19.47 -24.29
N ASP A 136 32.68 18.43 -24.18
CA ASP A 136 32.20 17.14 -23.66
C ASP A 136 31.85 17.29 -22.16
N GLU A 137 30.58 17.57 -21.85
CA GLU A 137 30.14 17.75 -20.47
C GLU A 137 30.20 16.43 -19.69
N CYS A 138 30.00 15.29 -20.36
CA CYS A 138 30.11 13.96 -19.78
C CYS A 138 31.53 13.68 -19.25
N GLN A 139 32.59 14.17 -19.92
CA GLN A 139 33.98 14.04 -19.45
C GLN A 139 34.40 15.11 -18.42
N ASN A 140 33.92 16.35 -18.54
CA ASN A 140 34.41 17.46 -17.70
C ASN A 140 33.64 17.68 -16.38
N GLY A 141 32.47 17.07 -16.20
CA GLY A 141 31.62 17.29 -15.02
C GLY A 141 30.74 16.12 -14.59
N GLY A 142 31.00 14.90 -15.05
CA GLY A 142 30.09 13.73 -15.01
C GLY A 142 29.57 13.22 -13.65
N HIS A 143 29.80 13.92 -12.54
CA HIS A 143 29.11 13.68 -11.27
C HIS A 143 28.03 14.77 -11.04
N GLY A 144 26.79 14.46 -11.40
CA GLY A 144 25.61 15.29 -11.12
C GLY A 144 24.90 15.91 -12.33
N LEU A 145 25.34 15.62 -13.57
CA LEU A 145 24.68 16.10 -14.80
C LEU A 145 23.49 15.24 -15.24
N CYS A 146 23.54 13.93 -14.96
CA CYS A 146 22.50 12.94 -15.17
C CYS A 146 22.33 12.14 -13.86
N VAL A 147 21.23 11.39 -13.71
CA VAL A 147 21.05 10.56 -12.51
C VAL A 147 22.20 9.56 -12.36
N PRO A 148 22.65 9.24 -11.12
CA PRO A 148 23.66 8.22 -10.89
C PRO A 148 23.30 6.93 -11.61
N ASN A 149 24.30 6.22 -12.15
CA ASN A 149 24.11 4.98 -12.90
C ASN A 149 23.33 5.07 -14.23
N SER A 150 23.07 6.26 -14.78
CA SER A 150 22.64 6.44 -16.17
C SER A 150 23.79 6.69 -17.15
N HIS A 151 23.52 6.53 -18.45
CA HIS A 151 24.46 6.85 -19.53
C HIS A 151 24.39 8.34 -19.91
N CYS A 152 25.46 9.11 -19.69
CA CYS A 152 25.61 10.45 -20.28
C CYS A 152 26.07 10.33 -21.74
N ILE A 153 25.42 11.03 -22.66
CA ILE A 153 25.73 11.05 -24.09
C ILE A 153 25.95 12.50 -24.52
N ASN A 154 27.18 12.80 -24.97
CA ASN A 154 27.54 14.12 -25.45
C ASN A 154 26.94 14.40 -26.84
N THR A 155 26.43 15.62 -27.05
CA THR A 155 25.90 16.09 -28.34
C THR A 155 26.53 17.45 -28.70
N LEU A 156 26.35 17.95 -29.92
CA LEU A 156 27.02 19.18 -30.35
C LEU A 156 26.41 20.43 -29.68
N GLY A 157 27.08 20.94 -28.65
CA GLY A 157 26.72 22.11 -27.86
C GLY A 157 25.84 21.83 -26.64
N SER A 158 25.67 20.57 -26.24
CA SER A 158 24.88 20.14 -25.08
C SER A 158 25.10 18.64 -24.84
N TYR A 159 24.72 18.11 -23.68
CA TYR A 159 24.57 16.66 -23.47
C TYR A 159 23.09 16.25 -23.44
N HIS A 160 22.83 14.94 -23.51
CA HIS A 160 21.59 14.35 -22.99
C HIS A 160 21.89 13.13 -22.12
N CYS A 161 20.91 12.75 -21.30
CA CYS A 161 20.98 11.58 -20.43
C CYS A 161 20.15 10.44 -21.04
N GLY A 162 20.80 9.31 -21.29
CA GLY A 162 20.16 8.10 -21.79
C GLY A 162 19.71 7.16 -20.67
N GLN A 163 19.40 5.93 -21.06
CA GLN A 163 18.96 4.84 -20.18
C GLN A 163 19.94 4.52 -19.04
N CYS A 164 19.45 3.78 -18.05
CA CYS A 164 20.27 3.21 -16.99
C CYS A 164 21.33 2.24 -17.52
N LYS A 165 22.46 2.17 -16.82
CA LYS A 165 23.55 1.21 -17.11
C LYS A 165 23.07 -0.21 -16.79
N SER A 166 23.66 -1.22 -17.43
CA SER A 166 23.34 -2.63 -17.18
C SER A 166 23.39 -2.98 -15.68
N GLY A 167 22.37 -3.68 -15.19
CA GLY A 167 22.16 -3.93 -13.76
C GLY A 167 21.44 -2.81 -13.00
N TYR A 168 20.91 -1.81 -13.71
CA TYR A 168 20.08 -0.74 -13.16
C TYR A 168 18.84 -0.48 -14.03
N THR A 169 17.71 -0.20 -13.39
CA THR A 169 16.41 0.13 -14.00
C THR A 169 15.90 1.48 -13.48
N GLY A 170 14.93 2.08 -14.18
CA GLY A 170 14.40 3.42 -13.89
C GLY A 170 14.74 4.45 -14.96
N ASP A 171 14.57 5.73 -14.64
CA ASP A 171 14.64 6.85 -15.57
C ASP A 171 15.41 8.05 -14.97
N GLN A 172 15.28 9.24 -15.57
CA GLN A 172 15.93 10.46 -15.07
C GLN A 172 15.12 11.19 -13.98
N VAL A 173 13.92 10.72 -13.61
CA VAL A 173 13.01 11.36 -12.63
C VAL A 173 13.01 10.57 -11.32
N ARG A 174 12.69 9.27 -11.38
CA ARG A 174 12.77 8.30 -10.27
C ARG A 174 14.22 7.88 -9.97
N GLY A 175 15.10 8.01 -10.97
CA GLY A 175 16.52 7.68 -10.86
C GLY A 175 16.82 6.20 -11.13
N CYS A 176 18.07 5.89 -11.52
CA CYS A 176 18.48 4.52 -11.81
C CYS A 176 18.79 3.72 -10.53
N GLN A 177 17.87 2.83 -10.16
CA GLN A 177 18.01 1.89 -9.05
C GLN A 177 18.60 0.56 -9.52
N ALA A 178 19.20 -0.22 -8.62
CA ALA A 178 19.73 -1.53 -9.00
C ALA A 178 18.59 -2.48 -9.41
N GLU A 179 18.80 -3.24 -10.48
CA GLU A 179 17.85 -4.21 -11.02
C GLU A 179 17.54 -5.31 -9.98
N ARG A 180 16.26 -5.46 -9.61
CA ARG A 180 15.77 -6.46 -8.64
C ARG A 180 14.98 -7.53 -9.37
N SER A 181 15.12 -8.79 -8.98
CA SER A 181 14.32 -9.91 -9.51
C SER A 181 14.39 -11.13 -8.60
N CYS A 182 13.27 -11.84 -8.46
CA CYS A 182 13.20 -13.10 -7.72
C CYS A 182 13.82 -14.28 -8.48
N ARG A 183 13.92 -14.20 -9.82
CA ARG A 183 14.43 -15.26 -10.70
C ARG A 183 15.90 -15.59 -10.46
N SER A 184 16.68 -14.66 -9.91
CA SER A 184 18.11 -14.83 -9.65
C SER A 184 18.45 -14.49 -8.21
N ARG A 185 19.09 -15.42 -7.50
CA ARG A 185 19.57 -15.21 -6.12
C ARG A 185 20.58 -14.05 -5.98
N ALA A 186 21.18 -13.59 -7.08
CA ALA A 186 22.08 -12.43 -7.08
C ALA A 186 21.35 -11.08 -7.26
N LEU A 187 20.08 -11.09 -7.71
CA LEU A 187 19.22 -9.91 -7.92
C LEU A 187 18.05 -9.86 -6.94
N ASN A 188 17.82 -10.95 -6.18
CA ASN A 188 16.79 -11.02 -5.14
C ASN A 188 17.22 -10.14 -3.95
N PRO A 189 16.46 -9.07 -3.62
CA PRO A 189 16.81 -8.12 -2.56
C PRO A 189 16.34 -8.57 -1.16
N CYS A 190 15.51 -9.61 -1.08
CA CYS A 190 14.80 -10.00 0.14
C CYS A 190 15.71 -10.70 1.16
N SER A 191 15.26 -10.72 2.42
CA SER A 191 15.87 -11.52 3.48
C SER A 191 15.97 -13.00 3.09
N VAL A 192 16.96 -13.72 3.63
CA VAL A 192 17.05 -15.19 3.49
C VAL A 192 15.89 -15.94 4.14
N HIS A 193 15.12 -15.26 4.98
CA HIS A 193 13.91 -15.76 5.63
C HIS A 193 12.62 -15.16 5.02
N ALA A 194 12.70 -14.46 3.88
CA ALA A 194 11.56 -13.88 3.19
C ALA A 194 11.24 -14.58 1.86
N ARG A 195 9.96 -14.57 1.48
CA ARG A 195 9.48 -14.86 0.13
C ARG A 195 9.62 -13.61 -0.73
N CYS A 196 10.17 -13.78 -1.92
CA CYS A 196 10.26 -12.76 -2.96
C CYS A 196 9.10 -12.95 -3.94
N ILE A 197 8.40 -11.86 -4.27
CA ILE A 197 7.27 -11.81 -5.19
C ILE A 197 7.62 -10.79 -6.29
N GLU A 198 7.45 -11.16 -7.56
CA GLU A 198 7.54 -10.22 -8.70
C GLU A 198 6.12 -9.75 -9.03
N GLU A 199 5.85 -8.46 -8.93
CA GLU A 199 4.54 -7.85 -9.20
C GLU A 199 4.31 -7.65 -10.72
N ARG A 200 3.07 -7.34 -11.13
CA ARG A 200 2.69 -7.12 -12.55
C ARG A 200 3.63 -6.12 -13.25
N ARG A 201 3.97 -5.00 -12.59
CA ARG A 201 4.88 -3.95 -13.08
C ARG A 201 6.38 -4.30 -13.00
N GLY A 202 6.75 -5.52 -12.59
CA GLY A 202 8.14 -5.95 -12.41
C GLY A 202 8.84 -5.41 -11.15
N GLU A 203 8.09 -4.77 -10.25
CA GLU A 203 8.58 -4.46 -8.91
C GLU A 203 8.73 -5.74 -8.07
N VAL A 204 9.53 -5.65 -6.99
CA VAL A 204 9.84 -6.81 -6.15
C VAL A 204 9.44 -6.53 -4.70
N THR A 205 8.36 -7.20 -4.28
CA THR A 205 7.90 -7.21 -2.89
C THR A 205 8.56 -8.35 -2.14
N CYS A 206 8.91 -8.09 -0.88
CA CYS A 206 9.47 -9.08 0.03
C CYS A 206 8.51 -9.24 1.22
N ILE A 207 8.20 -10.48 1.59
CA ILE A 207 7.35 -10.78 2.74
C ILE A 207 8.08 -11.80 3.62
N CYS A 208 8.23 -11.53 4.92
CA CYS A 208 8.86 -12.49 5.84
C CYS A 208 8.08 -13.82 5.86
N GLY A 209 8.81 -14.93 5.93
CA GLY A 209 8.21 -16.27 6.05
C GLY A 209 7.74 -16.56 7.46
N ILE A 210 6.82 -17.53 7.61
CA ILE A 210 6.17 -17.87 8.89
C ILE A 210 7.21 -18.13 10.00
N GLY A 211 6.95 -17.54 11.18
CA GLY A 211 7.89 -17.50 12.31
C GLY A 211 9.04 -16.51 12.13
N TRP A 212 8.87 -15.52 11.24
CA TRP A 212 9.74 -14.35 11.08
C TRP A 212 8.91 -13.11 10.75
N ALA A 213 9.30 -11.97 11.32
CA ALA A 213 8.62 -10.68 11.17
C ALA A 213 9.59 -9.58 10.71
N GLY A 214 9.09 -8.50 10.11
CA GLY A 214 9.90 -7.41 9.54
C GLY A 214 9.32 -6.81 8.27
N ASP A 215 10.15 -6.06 7.52
CA ASP A 215 9.80 -5.43 6.25
C ASP A 215 10.06 -6.31 5.01
N GLY A 216 10.39 -7.59 5.22
CA GLY A 216 10.73 -8.56 4.18
C GLY A 216 12.16 -8.43 3.63
N TYR A 217 12.75 -7.25 3.65
CA TYR A 217 14.18 -7.05 3.33
C TYR A 217 15.05 -7.44 4.54
N ILE A 218 14.58 -7.12 5.74
CA ILE A 218 15.10 -7.55 7.03
C ILE A 218 13.98 -8.34 7.71
N CYS A 219 14.30 -9.54 8.20
CA CYS A 219 13.37 -10.34 9.00
C CYS A 219 14.05 -10.81 10.29
N GLY A 220 13.42 -10.53 11.42
CA GLY A 220 13.77 -11.02 12.75
C GLY A 220 13.01 -12.27 13.11
N LYS A 221 13.44 -12.95 14.18
CA LYS A 221 12.70 -14.12 14.69
C LYS A 221 11.40 -13.63 15.34
N ASP A 222 10.33 -14.32 15.02
CA ASP A 222 8.99 -14.17 15.57
C ASP A 222 8.62 -15.56 16.15
N VAL A 223 8.12 -15.63 17.39
CA VAL A 223 8.00 -16.88 18.17
C VAL A 223 6.55 -17.33 18.28
N ASP A 224 5.67 -16.38 18.52
CA ASP A 224 4.23 -16.46 18.71
C ASP A 224 3.43 -16.14 17.45
N ILE A 225 4.06 -15.67 16.39
CA ILE A 225 3.54 -15.57 15.01
C ILE A 225 2.44 -14.50 14.83
N ASP A 226 2.48 -13.44 15.62
CA ASP A 226 1.58 -12.27 15.51
C ASP A 226 2.01 -11.26 14.43
N GLY A 227 3.25 -11.37 13.93
CA GLY A 227 3.79 -10.47 12.91
C GLY A 227 4.79 -9.43 13.42
N TYR A 228 5.16 -9.45 14.70
CA TYR A 228 6.20 -8.60 15.27
C TYR A 228 7.46 -9.40 15.69
N PRO A 229 8.66 -8.83 15.54
CA PRO A 229 9.91 -9.51 15.87
C PRO A 229 10.24 -9.39 17.35
N ASN A 230 10.72 -10.49 17.92
CA ASN A 230 11.17 -10.63 19.31
C ASN A 230 12.20 -9.59 19.79
N GLU A 231 12.87 -8.90 18.86
CA GLU A 231 13.93 -7.93 19.07
C GLU A 231 13.82 -6.85 17.96
N GLU A 232 14.07 -5.58 18.29
CA GLU A 232 13.96 -4.46 17.36
C GLU A 232 14.89 -4.62 16.14
N LEU A 233 14.35 -4.43 14.94
CA LEU A 233 15.08 -4.55 13.68
C LEU A 233 15.47 -3.19 13.11
N SER A 234 16.56 -3.15 12.34
CA SER A 234 17.09 -1.91 11.75
C SER A 234 16.35 -1.47 10.48
N CYS A 235 15.02 -1.39 10.55
CA CYS A 235 14.12 -0.92 9.49
C CYS A 235 13.04 0.01 10.07
N PRO A 236 12.53 0.99 9.29
CA PRO A 236 11.60 2.00 9.80
C PRO A 236 10.13 1.56 9.82
N ALA A 237 9.82 0.35 9.34
CA ALA A 237 8.46 -0.17 9.30
C ALA A 237 7.96 -0.54 10.70
N GLU A 238 6.64 -0.52 10.90
CA GLU A 238 6.02 -0.88 12.17
C GLU A 238 6.28 -2.33 12.57
N SER A 239 6.19 -3.26 11.60
CA SER A 239 6.57 -4.68 11.73
C SER A 239 8.06 -4.92 12.01
N CYS A 240 8.88 -3.87 12.16
CA CYS A 240 10.28 -3.96 12.60
C CYS A 240 10.48 -3.57 14.07
N ARG A 241 9.46 -3.01 14.74
CA ARG A 241 9.52 -2.69 16.18
C ARG A 241 9.64 -3.97 17.01
N LYS A 242 10.21 -3.87 18.20
CA LYS A 242 10.20 -4.98 19.15
C LYS A 242 8.76 -5.22 19.62
N ASP A 243 8.31 -6.43 19.41
CA ASP A 243 7.17 -7.08 20.05
C ASP A 243 7.17 -6.89 21.59
N ASN A 244 6.04 -6.44 22.15
CA ASN A 244 5.85 -6.16 23.58
C ASN A 244 5.38 -7.38 24.42
N CYS A 245 4.97 -8.51 23.82
CA CYS A 245 4.50 -9.70 24.57
C CYS A 245 5.15 -11.08 24.28
N LYS A 246 5.87 -11.29 23.17
CA LYS A 246 6.89 -12.34 22.90
C LYS A 246 6.52 -13.82 22.92
N PHE A 247 5.57 -14.20 23.75
CA PHE A 247 5.08 -15.57 23.89
C PHE A 247 3.54 -15.63 23.90
N VAL A 248 2.86 -14.50 23.75
CA VAL A 248 1.41 -14.35 23.73
C VAL A 248 1.11 -13.48 22.52
N PRO A 249 0.50 -14.04 21.45
CA PRO A 249 0.20 -13.27 20.25
C PRO A 249 -0.71 -12.09 20.59
N ASN A 250 -0.30 -10.88 20.24
CA ASN A 250 -1.10 -9.66 20.36
C ASN A 250 -0.83 -8.74 19.16
N SER A 251 -1.36 -9.09 17.99
CA SER A 251 -0.92 -8.50 16.71
C SER A 251 -1.29 -7.01 16.53
N GLY A 252 -2.10 -6.44 17.42
CA GLY A 252 -2.37 -5.00 17.49
C GLY A 252 -1.34 -4.22 18.29
N GLN A 253 -0.50 -4.90 19.08
CA GLN A 253 0.54 -4.33 19.94
C GLN A 253 0.01 -3.30 20.96
N GLU A 254 -1.25 -3.46 21.40
CA GLU A 254 -1.87 -2.61 22.41
C GLU A 254 -1.05 -2.60 23.73
N ASP A 255 -0.94 -1.40 24.33
CA ASP A 255 -0.07 -1.00 25.45
C ASP A 255 -0.70 0.28 26.03
N ALA A 256 -1.59 0.13 27.01
CA ALA A 256 -2.50 1.18 27.45
C ALA A 256 -1.83 2.24 28.35
N ASP A 257 -0.85 1.85 29.17
CA ASP A 257 -0.11 2.76 30.05
C ASP A 257 1.19 3.33 29.41
N GLY A 258 1.73 2.65 28.39
CA GLY A 258 2.92 3.04 27.65
C GLY A 258 4.26 2.64 28.29
N ASP A 259 4.30 1.65 29.19
CA ASP A 259 5.54 1.16 29.81
C ASP A 259 6.41 0.30 28.88
N GLY A 260 5.82 -0.30 27.84
CA GLY A 260 6.46 -1.16 26.85
C GLY A 260 6.29 -2.66 27.05
N VAL A 261 5.47 -3.08 28.01
CA VAL A 261 4.76 -4.37 28.06
C VAL A 261 3.41 -4.22 27.34
N GLY A 262 2.88 -5.28 26.72
CA GLY A 262 1.59 -5.20 26.04
C GLY A 262 0.43 -5.69 26.91
N ASP A 263 -0.77 -5.15 26.67
CA ASP A 263 -1.98 -5.43 27.46
C ASP A 263 -2.26 -6.94 27.62
N ALA A 264 -1.96 -7.73 26.58
CA ALA A 264 -2.16 -9.18 26.56
C ALA A 264 -1.23 -9.99 27.50
N CYS A 265 -0.19 -9.37 28.04
CA CYS A 265 0.79 -10.02 28.92
C CYS A 265 1.19 -9.19 30.16
N ASP A 266 0.56 -8.04 30.39
CA ASP A 266 0.72 -7.26 31.62
C ASP A 266 -0.07 -7.86 32.81
N GLU A 267 0.40 -7.60 34.03
CA GLU A 267 -0.31 -7.87 35.28
C GLU A 267 -1.17 -6.67 35.75
N ASP A 268 -0.90 -5.45 35.26
CA ASP A 268 -1.50 -4.16 35.65
C ASP A 268 -1.52 -3.22 34.41
N ALA A 269 -2.38 -3.53 33.43
CA ALA A 269 -2.25 -3.04 32.04
C ALA A 269 -2.46 -1.54 31.85
N ASP A 270 -3.10 -0.86 32.81
CA ASP A 270 -3.28 0.59 32.80
C ASP A 270 -2.36 1.34 33.78
N GLY A 271 -1.55 0.60 34.55
CA GLY A 271 -0.52 1.12 35.45
C GLY A 271 -1.06 1.86 36.67
N ASP A 272 -2.32 1.68 37.07
CA ASP A 272 -2.91 2.37 38.21
C ASP A 272 -2.48 1.80 39.58
N GLY A 273 -1.98 0.56 39.59
CA GLY A 273 -1.53 -0.16 40.78
C GLY A 273 -2.50 -1.22 41.29
N ILE A 274 -3.53 -1.57 40.51
CA ILE A 274 -4.52 -2.61 40.80
C ILE A 274 -4.36 -3.72 39.74
N PRO A 275 -4.04 -4.97 40.14
CA PRO A 275 -3.84 -6.03 39.17
C PRO A 275 -5.12 -6.34 38.38
N ASN A 276 -4.95 -6.71 37.10
CA ASN A 276 -6.03 -6.96 36.14
C ASN A 276 -7.12 -7.94 36.64
N ASP A 277 -6.79 -8.88 37.54
CA ASP A 277 -7.74 -9.85 38.13
C ASP A 277 -8.65 -9.29 39.23
N GLN A 278 -8.37 -8.05 39.67
CA GLN A 278 -9.07 -7.31 40.72
C GLN A 278 -9.60 -5.95 40.22
N ASP A 279 -9.29 -5.57 38.98
CA ASP A 279 -9.71 -4.32 38.37
C ASP A 279 -11.04 -4.47 37.61
N ASN A 280 -11.95 -3.51 37.78
CA ASN A 280 -13.18 -3.40 36.99
C ASN A 280 -13.06 -2.48 35.74
N CYS A 281 -11.89 -1.92 35.47
CA CYS A 281 -11.54 -1.19 34.25
C CYS A 281 -10.08 -1.46 33.83
N VAL A 282 -9.75 -2.71 33.54
CA VAL A 282 -8.40 -3.22 33.17
C VAL A 282 -7.57 -2.33 32.20
N LEU A 283 -8.21 -1.52 31.35
CA LEU A 283 -7.57 -0.66 30.36
C LEU A 283 -7.79 0.86 30.61
N THR A 284 -8.20 1.30 31.81
CA THR A 284 -8.55 2.71 32.07
C THR A 284 -8.35 3.09 33.55
N PRO A 285 -7.30 3.87 33.91
CA PRO A 285 -6.85 4.03 35.29
C PRO A 285 -7.92 4.58 36.24
N ASN A 286 -8.29 3.80 37.26
CA ASN A 286 -9.49 4.09 38.03
C ASN A 286 -9.40 4.00 39.57
N VAL A 287 -8.30 3.60 40.21
CA VAL A 287 -7.81 3.49 41.63
C VAL A 287 -8.85 3.47 42.78
N ASN A 288 -9.89 4.29 42.66
CA ASN A 288 -11.07 4.31 43.51
C ASN A 288 -12.05 3.13 43.26
N GLN A 289 -11.94 2.38 42.16
CA GLN A 289 -12.71 1.16 41.85
C GLN A 289 -14.23 1.35 42.02
N ARG A 290 -14.74 2.55 41.75
CA ARG A 290 -16.15 2.86 41.90
C ARG A 290 -16.92 2.21 40.74
N ASN A 291 -18.00 1.55 41.09
CA ASN A 291 -19.01 1.02 40.17
C ASN A 291 -20.37 1.33 40.81
N SER A 292 -21.29 1.94 40.06
CA SER A 292 -22.50 2.57 40.60
C SER A 292 -23.79 1.74 40.44
N ASP A 293 -23.86 0.82 39.48
CA ASP A 293 -25.00 -0.10 39.24
C ASP A 293 -24.71 -1.58 39.55
N GLN A 294 -23.45 -1.93 39.77
CA GLN A 294 -22.91 -3.22 40.19
C GLN A 294 -22.85 -4.28 39.07
N ASP A 295 -22.59 -3.84 37.84
CA ASP A 295 -22.21 -4.70 36.73
C ASP A 295 -20.70 -5.10 36.80
N ILE A 296 -20.08 -5.65 35.76
CA ILE A 296 -18.65 -6.05 35.81
C ILE A 296 -17.66 -4.89 35.55
N PHE A 297 -18.11 -3.76 35.03
CA PHE A 297 -17.29 -2.61 34.64
C PHE A 297 -17.29 -1.50 35.71
N GLY A 298 -16.25 -0.68 35.76
CA GLY A 298 -16.15 0.46 36.67
C GLY A 298 -16.70 1.75 36.06
N ASP A 299 -17.15 2.71 36.91
CA ASP A 299 -17.61 4.06 36.54
C ASP A 299 -16.69 4.79 35.53
N ALA A 300 -15.42 4.40 35.41
CA ALA A 300 -14.40 5.03 34.57
C ALA A 300 -14.38 4.53 33.11
N CYS A 301 -14.72 3.26 32.87
CA CYS A 301 -14.72 2.60 31.56
C CYS A 301 -16.14 2.20 31.10
N ASP A 302 -17.10 2.16 32.03
CA ASP A 302 -18.50 1.83 31.77
C ASP A 302 -19.19 2.96 30.98
N ASN A 303 -19.63 2.63 29.76
CA ASN A 303 -20.33 3.53 28.85
C ASN A 303 -21.80 3.81 29.23
N CYS A 304 -22.34 3.15 30.26
CA CYS A 304 -23.69 3.40 30.77
C CYS A 304 -23.85 3.70 32.28
N ARG A 305 -22.86 3.44 33.14
CA ARG A 305 -22.65 3.88 34.56
C ARG A 305 -23.76 3.65 35.60
N ASN A 306 -25.02 3.68 35.22
CA ASN A 306 -26.19 3.57 36.11
C ASN A 306 -27.22 2.57 35.58
N VAL A 307 -26.85 1.79 34.55
CA VAL A 307 -27.67 0.80 33.84
C VAL A 307 -26.75 -0.37 33.48
N LEU A 308 -26.88 -1.49 34.19
CA LEU A 308 -26.03 -2.67 33.99
C LEU A 308 -26.02 -3.13 32.51
N ASN A 309 -24.83 -3.19 31.91
CA ASN A 309 -24.61 -3.66 30.55
C ASN A 309 -23.22 -4.33 30.40
N ASN A 310 -23.12 -5.56 30.91
CA ASN A 310 -21.91 -6.38 30.84
C ASN A 310 -21.41 -6.69 29.40
N ASP A 311 -22.15 -6.36 28.35
CA ASP A 311 -21.70 -6.45 26.95
C ASP A 311 -21.08 -5.15 26.43
N GLN A 312 -21.24 -4.02 27.15
CA GLN A 312 -20.72 -2.68 26.83
C GLN A 312 -20.95 -2.24 25.37
N ARG A 313 -21.99 -2.79 24.73
CA ARG A 313 -22.29 -2.54 23.32
C ARG A 313 -22.62 -1.07 23.09
N ASP A 314 -22.05 -0.53 22.04
CA ASP A 314 -22.16 0.86 21.57
C ASP A 314 -22.23 0.75 20.04
N THR A 315 -23.43 0.90 19.47
CA THR A 315 -23.70 0.55 18.07
C THR A 315 -23.27 1.65 17.09
N ASP A 316 -23.34 2.92 17.46
CA ASP A 316 -22.88 4.05 16.64
C ASP A 316 -21.46 4.55 16.97
N GLY A 317 -20.92 4.17 18.13
CA GLY A 317 -19.58 4.54 18.59
C GLY A 317 -19.50 5.96 19.18
N ASP A 318 -20.60 6.56 19.63
CA ASP A 318 -20.58 7.90 20.27
C ASP A 318 -19.93 7.91 21.66
N GLY A 319 -19.75 6.73 22.27
CA GLY A 319 -19.22 6.52 23.61
C GLY A 319 -20.30 6.34 24.70
N LYS A 320 -21.57 6.15 24.31
CA LYS A 320 -22.71 5.85 25.20
C LYS A 320 -23.34 4.52 24.76
N GLY A 321 -23.39 3.56 25.69
CA GLY A 321 -23.83 2.21 25.32
C GLY A 321 -25.32 2.12 24.99
N ASP A 322 -25.67 1.14 24.14
CA ASP A 322 -27.03 0.76 23.73
C ASP A 322 -28.03 0.81 24.90
N ALA A 323 -27.63 0.25 26.05
CA ALA A 323 -28.49 0.09 27.23
C ALA A 323 -28.98 1.41 27.85
N CYS A 324 -28.30 2.52 27.56
CA CYS A 324 -28.64 3.85 28.06
C CYS A 324 -28.77 4.90 26.95
N ASP A 325 -28.71 4.49 25.68
CA ASP A 325 -29.04 5.37 24.57
C ASP A 325 -30.56 5.50 24.32
N ASP A 326 -30.92 6.67 23.82
CA ASP A 326 -32.24 7.03 23.34
C ASP A 326 -32.33 6.91 21.79
N ASP A 327 -31.19 6.71 21.11
CA ASP A 327 -30.91 6.79 19.66
C ASP A 327 -29.62 5.95 19.40
N MET A 328 -29.73 4.60 19.35
CA MET A 328 -28.57 3.68 19.50
C MET A 328 -27.67 3.58 18.26
N ASP A 329 -28.19 3.89 17.08
CA ASP A 329 -27.45 3.82 15.81
C ASP A 329 -27.06 5.21 15.26
N GLY A 330 -27.42 6.28 15.98
CA GLY A 330 -27.00 7.64 15.70
C GLY A 330 -27.64 8.26 14.44
N ASP A 331 -28.69 7.64 13.89
CA ASP A 331 -29.35 8.13 12.68
C ASP A 331 -30.13 9.44 12.93
N GLY A 332 -30.49 9.72 14.19
CA GLY A 332 -31.23 10.91 14.65
C GLY A 332 -32.71 10.65 14.97
N ILE A 333 -33.16 9.40 14.90
CA ILE A 333 -34.49 8.91 15.22
C ILE A 333 -34.40 8.12 16.54
N LYS A 334 -35.31 8.43 17.47
CA LYS A 334 -35.28 7.78 18.78
C LYS A 334 -35.72 6.33 18.68
N ASN A 335 -35.08 5.41 19.40
CA ASN A 335 -35.39 3.97 19.46
C ASN A 335 -36.89 3.62 19.53
N LEU A 336 -37.71 4.43 20.21
CA LEU A 336 -39.15 4.20 20.37
C LEU A 336 -40.00 4.57 19.14
N LEU A 337 -39.45 5.37 18.24
CA LEU A 337 -40.07 5.84 16.99
C LEU A 337 -39.45 5.21 15.75
N ASP A 338 -38.40 4.43 15.96
CA ASP A 338 -37.52 3.86 14.95
C ASP A 338 -37.90 2.40 14.65
N ASN A 339 -38.04 2.07 13.36
CA ASN A 339 -38.30 0.72 12.87
C ASN A 339 -37.02 -0.14 12.67
N CYS A 340 -35.81 0.44 12.79
CA CYS A 340 -34.52 -0.25 12.72
C CYS A 340 -33.51 0.27 13.75
N GLN A 341 -33.84 0.12 15.04
CA GLN A 341 -33.10 0.54 16.27
C GLN A 341 -31.58 0.27 16.37
N ARG A 342 -30.94 -0.35 15.37
CA ARG A 342 -29.52 -0.71 15.31
C ARG A 342 -28.89 -0.54 13.92
N ILE A 343 -29.62 -0.06 12.92
CA ILE A 343 -29.15 0.05 11.53
C ILE A 343 -29.63 1.38 10.95
N PRO A 344 -28.73 2.37 10.76
CA PRO A 344 -29.13 3.74 10.45
C PRO A 344 -29.99 3.89 9.19
N ASN A 345 -31.25 4.27 9.35
CA ASN A 345 -32.22 4.37 8.26
C ASN A 345 -33.13 5.61 8.35
N GLN A 346 -32.54 6.77 8.09
CA GLN A 346 -33.19 8.10 8.22
C GLN A 346 -34.47 8.29 7.38
N ASP A 347 -34.72 7.44 6.40
CA ASP A 347 -35.92 7.42 5.58
C ASP A 347 -37.08 6.63 6.20
N GLN A 348 -36.78 5.67 7.09
CA GLN A 348 -37.72 4.76 7.74
C GLN A 348 -38.64 4.06 6.73
N GLU A 349 -38.09 3.59 5.60
CA GLU A 349 -38.87 2.80 4.65
C GLU A 349 -39.29 1.46 5.30
N ASP A 350 -40.56 1.10 5.11
CA ASP A 350 -41.22 -0.12 5.58
C ASP A 350 -42.26 -0.47 4.50
N LYS A 351 -41.82 -1.34 3.60
CA LYS A 351 -42.46 -1.59 2.30
C LYS A 351 -43.64 -2.55 2.38
N ASP A 352 -43.64 -3.46 3.34
CA ASP A 352 -44.73 -4.43 3.53
C ASP A 352 -45.61 -4.16 4.76
N ASN A 353 -45.20 -3.22 5.62
CA ASN A 353 -45.93 -2.65 6.75
C ASN A 353 -46.06 -3.62 7.93
N ASP A 354 -45.01 -4.39 8.21
CA ASP A 354 -44.91 -5.30 9.36
C ASP A 354 -44.46 -4.60 10.66
N GLY A 355 -43.77 -3.46 10.54
CA GLY A 355 -43.25 -2.64 11.65
C GLY A 355 -41.74 -2.69 11.86
N VAL A 356 -41.00 -3.44 11.03
CA VAL A 356 -39.54 -3.45 10.87
C VAL A 356 -39.21 -2.66 9.59
N GLY A 357 -38.08 -1.96 9.56
CA GLY A 357 -37.69 -1.18 8.37
C GLY A 357 -36.92 -2.00 7.34
N ASP A 358 -37.04 -1.64 6.06
CA ASP A 358 -36.38 -2.31 4.92
C ASP A 358 -34.86 -2.50 5.11
N ALA A 359 -34.21 -1.62 5.90
CA ALA A 359 -32.77 -1.66 6.18
C ALA A 359 -32.33 -2.75 7.18
N CYS A 360 -33.25 -3.27 7.99
CA CYS A 360 -33.00 -4.28 9.02
C CYS A 360 -33.97 -5.46 8.98
N ASP A 361 -34.87 -5.48 8.00
CA ASP A 361 -35.81 -6.57 7.76
C ASP A 361 -35.13 -7.70 6.99
N SER A 362 -35.17 -8.90 7.56
CA SER A 362 -34.72 -10.15 6.94
C SER A 362 -35.62 -10.63 5.78
N CYS A 363 -36.80 -10.02 5.58
CA CYS A 363 -37.70 -10.25 4.46
C CYS A 363 -38.39 -8.96 3.95
N PRO A 364 -37.70 -7.98 3.32
CA PRO A 364 -38.21 -6.63 2.94
C PRO A 364 -39.42 -6.54 1.99
N THR A 365 -40.12 -7.65 1.74
CA THR A 365 -41.34 -7.75 0.94
C THR A 365 -42.37 -8.76 1.49
N VAL A 366 -42.09 -9.45 2.62
CA VAL A 366 -42.91 -10.55 3.17
C VAL A 366 -43.02 -10.49 4.72
N SER A 367 -43.93 -9.61 5.17
CA SER A 367 -44.30 -9.33 6.55
C SER A 367 -44.06 -10.45 7.58
N ASN A 368 -43.06 -10.24 8.43
CA ASN A 368 -42.45 -11.14 9.39
C ASN A 368 -42.07 -10.41 10.70
N PRO A 369 -43.03 -9.81 11.48
CA PRO A 369 -42.71 -8.87 12.58
C PRO A 369 -41.91 -9.44 13.75
N ASN A 370 -41.61 -10.74 13.72
CA ASN A 370 -40.84 -11.47 14.71
C ASN A 370 -39.40 -11.76 14.25
N GLN A 371 -39.04 -11.44 13.01
CA GLN A 371 -37.69 -11.53 12.43
C GLN A 371 -36.98 -12.84 12.83
N SER A 372 -37.67 -13.97 12.65
CA SER A 372 -37.09 -15.28 12.94
C SER A 372 -36.30 -15.79 11.74
N ASP A 373 -35.08 -16.20 12.04
CA ASP A 373 -34.09 -16.79 11.15
C ASP A 373 -33.56 -18.02 11.92
N ILE A 374 -33.98 -19.22 11.54
CA ILE A 374 -33.70 -20.46 12.30
C ILE A 374 -32.33 -21.05 11.98
N ASP A 375 -31.86 -20.93 10.74
CA ASP A 375 -30.58 -21.44 10.25
C ASP A 375 -29.49 -20.37 10.12
N ASN A 376 -29.74 -19.13 10.54
CA ASN A 376 -28.76 -18.05 10.75
C ASN A 376 -28.03 -17.65 9.45
N ASP A 377 -28.76 -17.58 8.34
CA ASP A 377 -28.26 -17.19 7.01
C ASP A 377 -28.52 -15.72 6.66
N LEU A 378 -29.27 -14.99 7.51
CA LEU A 378 -29.75 -13.60 7.36
C LEU A 378 -31.03 -13.43 6.52
N VAL A 379 -31.66 -14.52 6.05
CA VAL A 379 -32.96 -14.55 5.38
C VAL A 379 -34.03 -15.03 6.36
N GLY A 380 -35.13 -14.29 6.51
CA GLY A 380 -36.14 -14.65 7.49
C GLY A 380 -36.98 -15.87 7.08
N ASP A 381 -37.43 -16.69 8.05
CA ASP A 381 -38.24 -17.91 7.87
C ASP A 381 -39.49 -17.74 6.97
N SER A 382 -39.95 -16.50 6.77
CA SER A 382 -41.15 -16.16 5.98
C SER A 382 -40.88 -16.00 4.49
N CYS A 383 -39.63 -15.70 4.12
CA CYS A 383 -39.15 -15.55 2.73
C CYS A 383 -38.02 -16.51 2.39
N ASP A 384 -37.41 -17.20 3.36
CA ASP A 384 -36.53 -18.34 3.13
C ASP A 384 -37.29 -19.43 2.35
N THR A 385 -36.70 -19.81 1.23
CA THR A 385 -37.17 -20.91 0.38
C THR A 385 -36.20 -22.08 0.34
N ASN A 386 -35.00 -21.93 0.90
CA ASN A 386 -33.91 -22.90 0.93
C ASN A 386 -33.60 -23.49 -0.49
N GLN A 387 -33.90 -22.70 -1.54
CA GLN A 387 -33.70 -23.04 -2.95
C GLN A 387 -32.56 -22.20 -3.50
N ASP A 388 -31.38 -22.81 -3.47
CA ASP A 388 -30.14 -22.33 -4.06
C ASP A 388 -29.78 -23.31 -5.20
N SER A 389 -29.87 -22.84 -6.45
CA SER A 389 -29.74 -23.65 -7.66
C SER A 389 -28.31 -23.98 -8.04
N ASP A 390 -27.32 -23.16 -7.64
CA ASP A 390 -25.92 -23.37 -7.99
C ASP A 390 -25.02 -23.75 -6.80
N GLY A 391 -25.45 -23.51 -5.57
CA GLY A 391 -24.85 -23.93 -4.31
C GLY A 391 -23.97 -22.88 -3.63
N ASP A 392 -24.04 -21.61 -4.02
CA ASP A 392 -23.16 -20.55 -3.51
C ASP A 392 -23.52 -20.01 -2.12
N GLY A 393 -24.78 -20.20 -1.68
CA GLY A 393 -25.29 -19.76 -0.37
C GLY A 393 -26.38 -18.68 -0.43
N HIS A 394 -26.67 -18.09 -1.59
CA HIS A 394 -27.81 -17.21 -1.80
C HIS A 394 -28.96 -17.99 -2.43
N GLN A 395 -30.19 -17.68 -2.03
CA GLN A 395 -31.37 -18.34 -2.65
C GLN A 395 -31.73 -17.70 -3.99
N ASP A 396 -32.27 -18.49 -4.93
CA ASP A 396 -32.68 -18.14 -6.30
C ASP A 396 -33.53 -16.85 -6.45
N SER A 397 -34.09 -16.34 -5.34
CA SER A 397 -34.97 -15.16 -5.30
C SER A 397 -34.31 -13.89 -4.76
N THR A 398 -33.11 -13.99 -4.20
CA THR A 398 -32.29 -12.86 -3.71
C THR A 398 -30.93 -12.79 -4.42
N ASP A 399 -30.49 -13.88 -5.03
CA ASP A 399 -29.27 -13.98 -5.83
C ASP A 399 -29.35 -13.13 -7.13
N ASN A 400 -28.34 -12.29 -7.38
CA ASN A 400 -28.20 -11.49 -8.60
C ASN A 400 -27.65 -12.30 -9.80
N CYS A 401 -27.09 -13.50 -9.58
CA CYS A 401 -26.68 -14.47 -10.60
C CYS A 401 -27.17 -15.92 -10.34
N PRO A 402 -28.50 -16.24 -10.33
CA PRO A 402 -29.12 -17.54 -9.93
C PRO A 402 -28.68 -18.87 -10.57
N THR A 403 -27.61 -18.88 -11.36
CA THR A 403 -27.02 -20.07 -11.99
C THR A 403 -25.48 -20.03 -12.08
N ILE A 404 -24.83 -18.97 -11.60
CA ILE A 404 -23.38 -18.74 -11.67
C ILE A 404 -22.85 -18.31 -10.29
N ILE A 405 -22.20 -19.25 -9.62
CA ILE A 405 -21.64 -19.17 -8.26
C ILE A 405 -20.93 -17.83 -8.02
N ASN A 406 -21.51 -16.95 -7.19
CA ASN A 406 -20.96 -15.64 -6.87
C ASN A 406 -21.30 -15.21 -5.43
N SER A 407 -20.89 -15.97 -4.42
CA SER A 407 -21.26 -15.74 -3.01
C SER A 407 -20.99 -14.33 -2.47
N SER A 408 -20.08 -13.58 -3.08
CA SER A 408 -19.82 -12.17 -2.76
C SER A 408 -20.89 -11.18 -3.24
N GLN A 409 -21.75 -11.58 -4.18
CA GLN A 409 -22.84 -10.79 -4.79
C GLN A 409 -22.38 -9.40 -5.27
N LEU A 410 -21.15 -9.31 -5.77
CA LEU A 410 -20.62 -8.07 -6.34
C LEU A 410 -21.48 -7.68 -7.56
N ASP A 411 -21.86 -6.40 -7.58
CA ASP A 411 -22.66 -5.69 -8.59
C ASP A 411 -22.05 -4.29 -8.66
N THR A 412 -21.05 -4.13 -9.52
CA THR A 412 -20.15 -2.97 -9.53
C THR A 412 -20.86 -1.68 -9.99
N ASP A 413 -21.73 -1.76 -10.99
CA ASP A 413 -22.48 -0.60 -11.51
C ASP A 413 -23.86 -0.37 -10.86
N LYS A 414 -24.39 -1.38 -10.15
CA LYS A 414 -25.66 -1.37 -9.40
C LYS A 414 -26.91 -1.40 -10.28
N ASP A 415 -26.85 -2.11 -11.42
CA ASP A 415 -28.00 -2.40 -12.29
C ASP A 415 -28.87 -3.57 -11.80
N GLY A 416 -28.32 -4.45 -10.95
CA GLY A 416 -29.00 -5.61 -10.35
C GLY A 416 -28.65 -6.96 -11.01
N LEU A 417 -27.71 -7.00 -11.94
CA LEU A 417 -26.95 -8.19 -12.33
C LEU A 417 -25.63 -8.22 -11.55
N GLY A 418 -25.10 -9.40 -11.28
CA GLY A 418 -23.79 -9.53 -10.62
C GLY A 418 -22.65 -9.72 -11.62
N ASP A 419 -21.47 -9.19 -11.31
CA ASP A 419 -20.28 -9.18 -12.18
C ASP A 419 -19.94 -10.56 -12.80
N GLU A 420 -20.13 -11.66 -12.06
CA GLU A 420 -19.85 -13.02 -12.56
C GLU A 420 -20.84 -13.50 -13.65
N CYS A 421 -21.96 -12.80 -13.85
CA CYS A 421 -22.95 -13.08 -14.89
C CYS A 421 -23.32 -11.88 -15.79
N ASP A 422 -22.68 -10.72 -15.62
CA ASP A 422 -22.73 -9.62 -16.59
C ASP A 422 -21.76 -9.87 -17.78
N GLU A 423 -21.80 -8.98 -18.79
CA GLU A 423 -20.82 -8.86 -19.86
C GLU A 423 -20.17 -7.45 -19.91
N ASP A 424 -20.54 -6.50 -19.03
CA ASP A 424 -20.14 -5.06 -19.03
C ASP A 424 -20.18 -4.51 -17.57
N ASP A 425 -19.31 -5.02 -16.66
CA ASP A 425 -19.33 -4.85 -15.18
C ASP A 425 -19.48 -3.38 -14.66
N ASP A 426 -19.08 -2.40 -15.46
CA ASP A 426 -19.11 -0.97 -15.10
C ASP A 426 -20.09 -0.13 -15.96
N ASN A 427 -20.83 -0.78 -16.85
CA ASN A 427 -21.81 -0.22 -17.80
C ASN A 427 -21.27 0.93 -18.68
N ASP A 428 -19.97 0.96 -18.98
CA ASP A 428 -19.38 1.99 -19.86
C ASP A 428 -19.72 1.78 -21.35
N GLY A 429 -20.02 0.52 -21.73
CA GLY A 429 -20.32 0.09 -23.10
C GLY A 429 -19.19 -0.67 -23.81
N ILE A 430 -18.15 -1.09 -23.09
CA ILE A 430 -17.04 -1.93 -23.57
C ILE A 430 -17.07 -3.27 -22.79
N PRO A 431 -17.45 -4.39 -23.45
CA PRO A 431 -17.59 -5.66 -22.74
C PRO A 431 -16.26 -6.24 -22.22
N ASP A 432 -16.26 -6.78 -20.99
CA ASP A 432 -15.05 -7.14 -20.22
C ASP A 432 -14.12 -8.10 -20.99
N LEU A 433 -14.72 -9.10 -21.65
CA LEU A 433 -14.01 -10.18 -22.33
C LEU A 433 -14.24 -10.24 -23.84
N LEU A 434 -15.30 -9.59 -24.35
CA LEU A 434 -15.79 -9.78 -25.72
C LEU A 434 -15.58 -8.52 -26.59
N PRO A 435 -15.22 -8.67 -27.89
CA PRO A 435 -15.07 -7.52 -28.78
C PRO A 435 -16.35 -6.67 -28.87
N PRO A 436 -16.31 -5.34 -28.64
CA PRO A 436 -15.15 -4.45 -28.85
C PRO A 436 -14.04 -4.44 -27.80
N GLY A 437 -14.24 -5.03 -26.61
CA GLY A 437 -13.19 -5.25 -25.61
C GLY A 437 -12.12 -6.30 -26.00
N PRO A 438 -11.39 -6.88 -25.04
CA PRO A 438 -11.63 -6.82 -23.59
C PRO A 438 -11.45 -5.43 -23.01
N ASP A 439 -12.10 -5.16 -21.88
CA ASP A 439 -11.92 -3.94 -21.11
C ASP A 439 -10.56 -3.94 -20.40
N ASN A 440 -9.88 -2.79 -20.36
CA ASN A 440 -8.61 -2.60 -19.65
C ASN A 440 -8.77 -2.07 -18.21
N CYS A 441 -9.98 -1.68 -17.79
CA CYS A 441 -10.37 -1.24 -16.45
C CYS A 441 -11.79 -1.70 -16.09
N ARG A 442 -12.06 -3.00 -16.21
CA ARG A 442 -13.35 -3.70 -15.98
C ARG A 442 -14.32 -3.10 -14.93
N LEU A 443 -13.81 -2.58 -13.81
CA LEU A 443 -14.62 -2.09 -12.69
C LEU A 443 -14.74 -0.55 -12.61
N VAL A 444 -14.26 0.19 -13.63
CA VAL A 444 -13.99 1.63 -13.58
C VAL A 444 -14.28 2.30 -14.92
N PRO A 445 -15.45 2.97 -15.08
CA PRO A 445 -15.96 3.41 -16.38
C PRO A 445 -14.99 4.29 -17.18
N ASN A 446 -14.49 3.77 -18.30
CA ASN A 446 -13.48 4.44 -19.11
C ASN A 446 -13.63 4.26 -20.65
N PRO A 447 -14.71 4.75 -21.32
CA PRO A 447 -15.05 4.38 -22.71
C PRO A 447 -14.05 4.79 -23.81
N GLY A 448 -12.98 5.48 -23.42
CA GLY A 448 -11.83 5.81 -24.26
C GLY A 448 -10.73 4.74 -24.28
N GLN A 449 -10.72 3.80 -23.33
CA GLN A 449 -9.74 2.72 -23.17
C GLN A 449 -8.29 3.27 -23.25
N GLU A 450 -8.02 4.29 -22.44
CA GLU A 450 -6.73 4.98 -22.39
C GLU A 450 -5.70 4.11 -21.65
N ASP A 451 -4.63 3.72 -22.35
CA ASP A 451 -3.46 2.97 -21.85
C ASP A 451 -2.22 3.55 -22.56
N ASP A 452 -1.59 4.55 -21.94
CA ASP A 452 -0.40 5.25 -22.46
C ASP A 452 0.86 4.35 -22.39
N ASN A 453 0.84 3.31 -21.54
CA ASN A 453 2.01 2.51 -21.19
C ASN A 453 2.11 1.20 -22.03
N GLY A 454 0.96 0.64 -22.43
CA GLY A 454 0.78 -0.54 -23.27
C GLY A 454 0.84 -1.88 -22.53
N ASP A 455 0.61 -1.93 -21.21
CA ASP A 455 0.63 -3.16 -20.41
C ASP A 455 -0.70 -3.91 -20.34
N GLY A 456 -1.79 -3.30 -20.81
CA GLY A 456 -3.13 -3.89 -20.87
C GLY A 456 -4.00 -3.61 -19.64
N VAL A 457 -3.56 -2.77 -18.71
CA VAL A 457 -4.40 -2.14 -17.68
C VAL A 457 -4.55 -0.66 -18.05
N GLY A 458 -5.76 -0.10 -17.94
CA GLY A 458 -5.99 1.30 -18.30
C GLY A 458 -5.40 2.30 -17.30
N ASP A 459 -5.05 3.49 -17.79
CA ASP A 459 -4.37 4.53 -17.01
C ASP A 459 -5.16 5.01 -15.78
N ILE A 460 -6.49 4.80 -15.77
CA ILE A 460 -7.41 5.25 -14.72
C ILE A 460 -7.52 4.27 -13.53
N CYS A 461 -7.22 2.99 -13.75
CA CYS A 461 -7.27 1.91 -12.75
C CYS A 461 -5.88 1.27 -12.51
N GLU A 462 -4.81 1.91 -13.00
CA GLU A 462 -3.46 1.33 -13.11
C GLU A 462 -2.84 0.86 -11.77
N SER A 463 -3.28 1.40 -10.63
CA SER A 463 -2.70 1.17 -9.28
C SER A 463 -3.72 0.89 -8.17
N ASP A 464 -4.98 0.89 -8.54
CA ASP A 464 -6.18 0.89 -7.71
C ASP A 464 -7.29 0.46 -8.68
N PHE A 465 -7.48 -0.85 -8.80
CA PHE A 465 -8.21 -1.46 -9.94
C PHE A 465 -9.74 -1.35 -9.81
N ASP A 466 -10.27 -1.26 -8.58
CA ASP A 466 -11.69 -1.12 -8.26
C ASP A 466 -12.06 0.27 -7.68
N GLN A 467 -11.08 1.17 -7.52
CA GLN A 467 -11.24 2.55 -7.05
C GLN A 467 -11.77 2.70 -5.61
N ASP A 468 -11.51 1.72 -4.74
CA ASP A 468 -11.83 1.80 -3.30
C ASP A 468 -10.91 2.76 -2.49
N THR A 469 -9.92 3.35 -3.15
CA THR A 469 -8.84 4.23 -2.64
C THR A 469 -7.64 3.52 -2.01
N VAL A 470 -7.62 2.19 -1.99
CA VAL A 470 -6.57 1.34 -1.44
C VAL A 470 -5.82 0.63 -2.59
N ILE A 471 -4.51 0.86 -2.67
CA ILE A 471 -3.72 0.34 -3.79
C ILE A 471 -3.65 -1.21 -3.78
N ASP A 472 -3.71 -1.86 -4.96
CA ASP A 472 -3.77 -3.33 -5.15
C ASP A 472 -2.71 -4.15 -4.37
N ARG A 473 -1.61 -3.48 -4.00
CA ARG A 473 -0.46 -4.05 -3.30
C ARG A 473 -0.72 -4.27 -1.80
N ILE A 474 -1.56 -3.45 -1.18
CA ILE A 474 -1.91 -3.55 0.24
C ILE A 474 -3.37 -3.96 0.44
N ASP A 475 -4.20 -3.73 -0.57
CA ASP A 475 -5.55 -4.22 -0.60
C ASP A 475 -5.58 -5.77 -0.64
N VAL A 476 -6.59 -6.26 0.06
CA VAL A 476 -6.93 -7.65 0.31
C VAL A 476 -7.79 -8.24 -0.81
N CYS A 477 -8.55 -7.43 -1.55
CA CYS A 477 -9.40 -7.89 -2.64
C CYS A 477 -9.43 -6.91 -3.86
N PRO A 478 -8.35 -6.82 -4.67
CA PRO A 478 -8.18 -5.74 -5.68
C PRO A 478 -9.06 -5.81 -6.92
N GLU A 479 -10.18 -6.54 -6.83
CA GLU A 479 -11.21 -6.63 -7.85
C GLU A 479 -12.59 -6.63 -7.14
N ASN A 480 -12.72 -5.95 -5.98
CA ASN A 480 -13.94 -5.80 -5.18
C ASN A 480 -13.83 -4.61 -4.20
N ALA A 481 -14.43 -3.48 -4.60
CA ALA A 481 -14.33 -2.21 -3.87
C ALA A 481 -14.98 -2.17 -2.46
N GLU A 482 -15.65 -3.25 -2.04
CA GLU A 482 -16.26 -3.35 -0.71
C GLU A 482 -15.29 -3.97 0.33
N ILE A 483 -14.14 -4.52 -0.08
CA ILE A 483 -13.27 -5.37 0.77
C ILE A 483 -11.77 -4.94 0.76
N THR A 484 -11.52 -3.69 1.16
CA THR A 484 -10.17 -3.08 1.31
C THR A 484 -9.15 -3.86 2.17
N LEU A 485 -9.60 -4.52 3.25
CA LEU A 485 -8.77 -4.98 4.37
C LEU A 485 -9.36 -6.23 5.04
N THR A 486 -8.55 -6.90 5.88
CA THR A 486 -9.07 -7.94 6.78
C THR A 486 -9.69 -7.30 8.02
N ASP A 487 -11.00 -7.47 8.20
CA ASP A 487 -11.75 -6.91 9.31
C ASP A 487 -12.83 -7.89 9.81
N PHE A 488 -12.76 -8.24 11.10
CA PHE A 488 -13.77 -9.03 11.81
C PHE A 488 -14.43 -8.24 12.97
N ARG A 489 -14.38 -6.89 12.99
CA ARG A 489 -15.07 -6.07 14.00
C ARG A 489 -16.59 -6.22 13.92
N ALA A 490 -17.13 -6.29 12.71
CA ALA A 490 -18.52 -6.66 12.46
C ALA A 490 -18.60 -8.17 12.21
N TYR A 491 -19.26 -8.90 13.12
CA TYR A 491 -19.43 -10.35 13.02
C TYR A 491 -20.79 -10.80 13.56
N GLN A 492 -21.34 -11.83 12.93
CA GLN A 492 -22.49 -12.58 13.42
C GLN A 492 -22.00 -13.62 14.45
N THR A 493 -22.62 -13.66 15.63
CA THR A 493 -22.41 -14.75 16.60
C THR A 493 -23.46 -15.84 16.34
N VAL A 494 -23.02 -17.07 16.08
CA VAL A 494 -23.91 -18.21 15.80
C VAL A 494 -23.74 -19.27 16.88
N VAL A 495 -24.84 -19.63 17.55
CA VAL A 495 -24.87 -20.64 18.63
C VAL A 495 -25.32 -21.99 18.07
N LEU A 496 -24.48 -23.02 18.20
CA LEU A 496 -24.71 -24.32 17.56
C LEU A 496 -25.41 -25.36 18.46
N ASP A 497 -25.69 -25.03 19.73
CA ASP A 497 -26.54 -25.82 20.65
C ASP A 497 -27.44 -24.95 21.56
N PRO A 498 -28.44 -24.24 21.01
CA PRO A 498 -29.28 -23.32 21.80
C PRO A 498 -30.19 -24.01 22.84
N GLU A 499 -30.30 -25.34 22.82
CA GLU A 499 -31.09 -26.14 23.78
C GLU A 499 -30.22 -26.86 24.84
N GLY A 500 -28.94 -26.49 24.97
CA GLY A 500 -27.94 -27.17 25.81
C GLY A 500 -28.18 -27.17 27.34
N ASP A 501 -27.47 -28.09 28.03
CA ASP A 501 -27.36 -28.11 29.51
C ASP A 501 -26.31 -27.11 30.02
N ALA A 502 -25.33 -26.76 29.17
CA ALA A 502 -24.57 -25.53 29.30
C ALA A 502 -25.33 -24.42 28.56
N GLN A 503 -25.21 -23.19 29.06
CA GLN A 503 -25.88 -21.99 28.56
C GLN A 503 -24.91 -20.82 28.63
N ILE A 504 -23.63 -21.08 28.35
CA ILE A 504 -22.57 -20.09 28.41
C ILE A 504 -22.19 -19.83 26.96
N ASP A 505 -22.74 -18.76 26.41
CA ASP A 505 -22.39 -18.29 25.08
C ASP A 505 -20.90 -17.90 25.03
N PRO A 506 -20.24 -18.03 23.86
CA PRO A 506 -18.87 -17.56 23.72
C PRO A 506 -18.80 -16.04 23.91
N ASN A 507 -17.86 -15.57 24.72
CA ASN A 507 -17.50 -14.16 24.78
C ASN A 507 -16.34 -13.91 23.81
N TRP A 508 -16.60 -13.12 22.78
CA TRP A 508 -15.62 -12.73 21.76
C TRP A 508 -15.13 -11.31 22.03
N VAL A 509 -13.81 -11.12 22.00
CA VAL A 509 -13.15 -9.81 22.07
C VAL A 509 -12.38 -9.62 20.76
N VAL A 510 -12.58 -8.48 20.09
CA VAL A 510 -11.91 -8.17 18.81
C VAL A 510 -10.86 -7.10 19.05
N LEU A 511 -9.62 -7.42 18.68
CA LEU A 511 -8.43 -6.58 18.83
C LEU A 511 -7.81 -6.31 17.44
N ASN A 512 -6.74 -5.51 17.39
CA ASN A 512 -6.03 -5.18 16.16
C ASN A 512 -6.96 -4.76 14.99
N GLN A 513 -7.96 -3.91 15.29
CA GLN A 513 -8.91 -3.38 14.32
C GLN A 513 -9.64 -4.47 13.49
N GLY A 514 -9.84 -5.67 14.04
CA GLY A 514 -10.50 -6.79 13.35
C GLY A 514 -9.56 -7.89 12.87
N MET A 515 -8.25 -7.74 13.01
CA MET A 515 -7.25 -8.75 12.63
C MET A 515 -6.86 -9.71 13.78
N GLU A 516 -7.46 -9.58 14.95
CA GLU A 516 -7.29 -10.49 16.08
C GLU A 516 -8.62 -10.70 16.82
N ILE A 517 -8.89 -11.96 17.18
CA ILE A 517 -10.06 -12.34 17.98
C ILE A 517 -9.57 -13.17 19.16
N VAL A 518 -10.10 -12.88 20.36
CA VAL A 518 -9.89 -13.65 21.57
C VAL A 518 -11.22 -14.18 22.06
N GLN A 519 -11.26 -15.44 22.49
CA GLN A 519 -12.42 -16.03 23.17
C GLN A 519 -12.01 -16.43 24.59
N THR A 520 -12.78 -16.00 25.58
CA THR A 520 -12.38 -15.99 26.99
C THR A 520 -13.07 -17.05 27.86
N MET A 521 -14.16 -17.66 27.37
CA MET A 521 -15.08 -18.47 28.19
C MET A 521 -15.03 -19.96 27.82
N ASN A 522 -15.16 -20.85 28.79
CA ASN A 522 -15.48 -22.24 28.47
C ASN A 522 -16.96 -22.31 28.06
N SER A 523 -17.22 -22.31 26.75
CA SER A 523 -18.53 -22.06 26.15
C SER A 523 -19.11 -23.26 25.40
N ASP A 524 -20.41 -23.17 25.15
CA ASP A 524 -21.11 -23.97 24.15
C ASP A 524 -20.50 -23.79 22.74
N PRO A 525 -20.74 -24.73 21.79
CA PRO A 525 -20.19 -24.64 20.45
C PRO A 525 -20.73 -23.39 19.75
N GLY A 526 -19.82 -22.53 19.29
CA GLY A 526 -20.19 -21.26 18.70
C GLY A 526 -19.21 -20.77 17.64
N LEU A 527 -19.71 -19.86 16.82
CA LEU A 527 -19.00 -19.22 15.72
C LEU A 527 -19.03 -17.71 15.90
N ALA A 528 -17.94 -17.04 15.54
CA ALA A 528 -17.95 -15.64 15.15
C ALA A 528 -17.65 -15.58 13.65
N VAL A 529 -18.63 -15.14 12.86
CA VAL A 529 -18.62 -15.18 11.39
C VAL A 529 -18.60 -13.74 10.87
N GLY A 530 -17.57 -13.36 10.11
CA GLY A 530 -17.55 -12.06 9.44
C GLY A 530 -18.69 -11.97 8.40
N TYR A 531 -19.17 -10.75 8.12
CA TYR A 531 -20.25 -10.56 7.15
C TYR A 531 -19.79 -10.74 5.69
N THR A 532 -18.53 -10.44 5.39
CA THR A 532 -17.95 -10.57 4.05
C THR A 532 -17.96 -12.02 3.54
N ALA A 533 -18.47 -12.23 2.33
CA ALA A 533 -18.53 -13.50 1.63
C ALA A 533 -17.54 -13.54 0.45
N PHE A 534 -17.09 -14.74 0.06
CA PHE A 534 -16.01 -14.90 -0.92
C PHE A 534 -16.28 -16.00 -1.97
N ASN A 535 -16.05 -15.67 -3.24
CA ASN A 535 -16.07 -16.62 -4.38
C ASN A 535 -14.81 -17.50 -4.41
N GLY A 536 -13.67 -17.00 -3.92
CA GLY A 536 -12.42 -17.73 -3.84
C GLY A 536 -11.45 -17.01 -2.91
N VAL A 537 -10.86 -17.76 -1.97
CA VAL A 537 -10.16 -17.14 -0.84
C VAL A 537 -8.92 -17.93 -0.39
N ASP A 538 -7.86 -17.20 -0.06
CA ASP A 538 -6.79 -17.70 0.79
C ASP A 538 -6.97 -17.07 2.18
N PHE A 539 -7.04 -17.89 3.25
CA PHE A 539 -7.28 -17.41 4.62
C PHE A 539 -6.23 -17.99 5.57
N GLU A 540 -5.52 -17.12 6.29
CA GLU A 540 -4.50 -17.49 7.25
C GLU A 540 -4.63 -16.72 8.56
N GLY A 541 -4.05 -17.29 9.61
CA GLY A 541 -4.10 -16.73 10.95
C GLY A 541 -3.29 -17.58 11.92
N THR A 542 -3.08 -17.04 13.10
CA THR A 542 -2.24 -17.61 14.15
C THR A 542 -3.14 -18.10 15.28
N PHE A 543 -3.17 -19.41 15.47
CA PHE A 543 -3.90 -20.10 16.52
C PHE A 543 -3.00 -20.30 17.74
N HIS A 544 -3.47 -19.87 18.90
CA HIS A 544 -2.81 -20.04 20.19
C HIS A 544 -3.85 -20.26 21.30
N VAL A 545 -3.55 -21.12 22.27
CA VAL A 545 -4.37 -21.30 23.48
C VAL A 545 -3.57 -20.81 24.67
N ASN A 546 -3.95 -19.67 25.26
CA ASN A 546 -3.16 -18.95 26.27
C ASN A 546 -3.37 -19.51 27.69
N THR A 547 -3.78 -20.76 27.81
CA THR A 547 -3.98 -21.44 29.09
C THR A 547 -3.37 -22.85 29.09
N VAL A 548 -3.33 -23.44 30.28
CA VAL A 548 -3.02 -24.87 30.56
C VAL A 548 -4.27 -25.60 31.10
N THR A 549 -5.44 -24.95 31.00
CA THR A 549 -6.74 -25.48 31.39
C THR A 549 -7.54 -25.89 30.16
N ASP A 550 -8.34 -26.95 30.38
CA ASP A 550 -9.05 -27.69 29.34
C ASP A 550 -8.15 -28.30 28.24
N ASP A 551 -8.76 -29.12 27.38
CA ASP A 551 -8.04 -29.80 26.30
C ASP A 551 -8.87 -29.97 25.01
N ASP A 552 -9.84 -29.07 24.84
CA ASP A 552 -11.02 -29.16 23.96
C ASP A 552 -10.83 -28.53 22.56
N TYR A 553 -11.93 -28.21 21.86
CA TYR A 553 -11.90 -27.87 20.43
C TYR A 553 -11.80 -26.37 20.18
N ALA A 554 -10.87 -26.01 19.31
CA ALA A 554 -10.79 -24.70 18.68
C ALA A 554 -10.49 -24.84 17.18
N GLY A 555 -10.77 -23.81 16.39
CA GLY A 555 -10.66 -23.88 14.94
C GLY A 555 -11.14 -22.64 14.20
N PHE A 556 -11.34 -22.78 12.91
CA PHE A 556 -11.90 -21.75 12.04
C PHE A 556 -12.87 -22.36 11.03
N ILE A 557 -13.75 -21.54 10.48
CA ILE A 557 -14.70 -21.92 9.43
C ILE A 557 -14.41 -21.17 8.13
N PHE A 558 -14.92 -21.72 7.04
CA PHE A 558 -14.92 -21.07 5.74
C PHE A 558 -16.06 -21.59 4.88
N GLY A 559 -16.50 -20.78 3.93
CA GLY A 559 -17.66 -21.07 3.11
C GLY A 559 -18.89 -21.33 3.98
N TYR A 560 -19.09 -20.47 4.99
CA TYR A 560 -20.32 -20.44 5.77
C TYR A 560 -21.41 -19.78 4.92
N GLN A 561 -22.51 -20.49 4.75
CA GLN A 561 -23.73 -20.00 4.11
C GLN A 561 -24.75 -19.79 5.24
N ASP A 562 -25.09 -20.90 5.89
CA ASP A 562 -25.99 -21.00 7.02
C ASP A 562 -25.38 -21.90 8.13
N SER A 563 -25.99 -21.93 9.31
CA SER A 563 -25.55 -22.71 10.49
C SER A 563 -25.71 -24.24 10.35
N SER A 564 -26.32 -24.69 9.26
CA SER A 564 -26.29 -26.07 8.79
C SER A 564 -25.23 -26.31 7.70
N SER A 565 -24.67 -25.28 7.06
CA SER A 565 -23.88 -25.38 5.82
C SER A 565 -22.59 -24.58 5.87
N PHE A 566 -21.52 -25.22 6.34
CA PHE A 566 -20.19 -24.60 6.42
C PHE A 566 -19.08 -25.64 6.44
N TYR A 567 -17.88 -25.26 5.99
CA TYR A 567 -16.68 -26.06 6.25
C TYR A 567 -16.04 -25.60 7.56
N VAL A 568 -15.52 -26.55 8.34
CA VAL A 568 -14.83 -26.27 9.60
C VAL A 568 -13.52 -27.03 9.67
N VAL A 569 -12.47 -26.33 10.07
CA VAL A 569 -11.19 -26.93 10.48
C VAL A 569 -11.07 -26.79 11.98
N MET A 570 -11.09 -27.91 12.69
CA MET A 570 -11.09 -27.98 14.15
C MET A 570 -9.94 -28.84 14.66
N TRP A 571 -9.42 -28.52 15.85
CA TRP A 571 -8.29 -29.20 16.47
C TRP A 571 -8.52 -29.36 17.97
N LYS A 572 -8.44 -30.60 18.48
CA LYS A 572 -8.50 -30.95 19.90
C LYS A 572 -7.12 -31.40 20.42
N GLN A 573 -6.82 -31.15 21.69
CA GLN A 573 -5.57 -31.57 22.33
C GLN A 573 -5.53 -33.06 22.68
N THR A 574 -6.57 -33.61 23.33
CA THR A 574 -6.61 -35.03 23.75
C THR A 574 -7.76 -35.85 23.14
N GLU A 575 -7.89 -37.12 23.53
CA GLU A 575 -9.00 -38.01 23.13
C GLU A 575 -10.09 -38.01 24.22
N GLN A 576 -11.33 -37.69 23.85
CA GLN A 576 -12.44 -37.57 24.81
C GLN A 576 -13.77 -38.03 24.21
N THR A 577 -14.52 -38.83 24.98
CA THR A 577 -15.95 -39.05 24.72
C THR A 577 -16.73 -37.86 25.25
N TYR A 578 -17.62 -37.28 24.44
CA TYR A 578 -18.51 -36.20 24.89
C TYR A 578 -19.38 -36.66 26.07
N TRP A 579 -19.66 -35.77 27.03
CA TRP A 579 -20.32 -36.17 28.28
C TRP A 579 -21.79 -36.54 28.09
N GLN A 580 -22.50 -35.88 27.17
CA GLN A 580 -23.85 -36.27 26.75
C GLN A 580 -23.78 -37.38 25.70
N ALA A 581 -24.32 -38.56 26.05
CA ALA A 581 -24.40 -39.72 25.16
C ALA A 581 -25.62 -39.69 24.21
N THR A 582 -26.47 -38.66 24.31
CA THR A 582 -27.60 -38.37 23.44
C THR A 582 -27.26 -37.20 22.50
N PRO A 583 -27.74 -37.22 21.25
CA PRO A 583 -28.60 -38.24 20.63
C PRO A 583 -27.81 -39.51 20.25
N PHE A 584 -26.48 -39.44 20.15
CA PHE A 584 -25.58 -40.58 20.02
C PHE A 584 -24.25 -40.32 20.74
N ARG A 585 -23.49 -41.38 21.02
CA ARG A 585 -22.20 -41.26 21.70
C ARG A 585 -21.11 -40.72 20.76
N ALA A 586 -20.80 -39.44 20.88
CA ALA A 586 -19.68 -38.80 20.19
C ALA A 586 -18.32 -39.12 20.87
N VAL A 587 -17.30 -39.37 20.05
CA VAL A 587 -15.91 -39.54 20.49
C VAL A 587 -15.01 -38.66 19.63
N ALA A 588 -14.22 -37.80 20.26
CA ALA A 588 -13.21 -36.96 19.63
C ALA A 588 -11.83 -37.59 19.78
N GLU A 589 -11.08 -37.64 18.67
CA GLU A 589 -9.65 -37.95 18.64
C GLU A 589 -8.85 -36.64 18.45
N PRO A 590 -7.64 -36.54 18.99
CA PRO A 590 -6.80 -35.36 18.82
C PRO A 590 -6.25 -35.25 17.39
N GLY A 591 -5.73 -34.07 17.07
CA GLY A 591 -5.28 -33.74 15.72
C GLY A 591 -6.30 -32.96 14.91
N ILE A 592 -5.81 -32.33 13.84
CA ILE A 592 -6.58 -31.42 13.02
C ILE A 592 -7.57 -32.22 12.16
N GLN A 593 -8.81 -31.76 12.08
CA GLN A 593 -9.91 -32.35 11.33
C GLN A 593 -10.53 -31.28 10.42
N LEU A 594 -10.62 -31.56 9.12
CA LEU A 594 -11.39 -30.77 8.16
C LEU A 594 -12.72 -31.49 7.92
N LYS A 595 -13.83 -30.83 8.21
CA LYS A 595 -15.19 -31.36 8.03
C LYS A 595 -16.03 -30.46 7.14
N ALA A 596 -16.95 -31.07 6.40
CA ALA A 596 -18.08 -30.39 5.78
C ALA A 596 -19.32 -30.62 6.65
N VAL A 597 -19.98 -29.55 7.06
CA VAL A 597 -21.29 -29.56 7.73
C VAL A 597 -22.33 -29.33 6.65
N LYS A 598 -23.30 -30.24 6.54
CA LYS A 598 -24.55 -30.03 5.78
C LYS A 598 -25.66 -30.71 6.59
N SER A 599 -26.06 -30.02 7.66
CA SER A 599 -26.98 -30.52 8.67
C SER A 599 -28.41 -30.54 8.16
N LYS A 600 -29.12 -31.64 8.41
CA LYS A 600 -30.56 -31.75 8.16
C LYS A 600 -31.42 -31.23 9.31
N THR A 601 -30.83 -30.97 10.46
CA THR A 601 -31.56 -30.59 11.69
C THR A 601 -31.31 -29.16 12.12
N GLY A 602 -30.33 -28.46 11.53
CA GLY A 602 -29.80 -27.23 12.08
C GLY A 602 -29.04 -27.42 13.40
N PRO A 603 -28.78 -26.31 14.11
CA PRO A 603 -28.26 -26.27 15.47
C PRO A 603 -29.01 -27.16 16.48
N GLY A 604 -28.31 -27.58 17.52
CA GLY A 604 -28.85 -28.42 18.60
C GLY A 604 -28.13 -29.76 18.76
N GLU A 605 -28.73 -30.67 19.56
CA GLU A 605 -28.04 -31.84 20.10
C GLU A 605 -27.44 -32.79 19.05
N HIS A 606 -28.04 -32.87 17.86
CA HIS A 606 -27.58 -33.68 16.74
C HIS A 606 -26.30 -33.11 16.11
N LEU A 607 -26.30 -31.82 15.78
CA LEU A 607 -25.17 -31.15 15.14
C LEU A 607 -24.00 -31.04 16.11
N ARG A 608 -24.25 -30.64 17.36
CA ARG A 608 -23.26 -30.61 18.46
C ARG A 608 -22.48 -31.93 18.58
N ASN A 609 -23.18 -33.06 18.75
CA ASN A 609 -22.51 -34.35 18.91
C ASN A 609 -21.77 -34.76 17.61
N SER A 610 -22.24 -34.31 16.45
CA SER A 610 -21.61 -34.57 15.15
C SER A 610 -20.34 -33.75 14.94
N LEU A 611 -20.32 -32.49 15.38
CA LEU A 611 -19.14 -31.64 15.41
C LEU A 611 -18.08 -32.20 16.36
N TRP A 612 -18.46 -32.66 17.55
CA TRP A 612 -17.53 -33.31 18.49
C TRP A 612 -16.93 -34.60 17.92
N HIS A 613 -17.74 -35.43 17.25
CA HIS A 613 -17.32 -36.75 16.82
C HIS A 613 -16.28 -36.71 15.69
N THR A 614 -15.17 -37.41 15.88
CA THR A 614 -14.22 -37.71 14.80
C THR A 614 -14.76 -38.83 13.91
N GLY A 615 -15.39 -38.43 12.80
CA GLY A 615 -15.89 -39.35 11.78
C GLY A 615 -17.07 -38.75 11.01
N ASP A 616 -17.65 -39.57 10.13
CA ASP A 616 -18.87 -39.22 9.42
C ASP A 616 -20.11 -39.47 10.30
N THR A 617 -21.08 -38.57 10.18
CA THR A 617 -22.38 -38.64 10.82
C THR A 617 -23.45 -38.38 9.76
N SER A 618 -24.34 -39.36 9.56
CA SER A 618 -25.32 -39.32 8.47
C SER A 618 -26.28 -38.13 8.61
N ASP A 619 -26.53 -37.45 7.49
CA ASP A 619 -27.39 -36.26 7.40
C ASP A 619 -26.95 -35.09 8.32
N GLN A 620 -25.66 -35.01 8.68
CA GLN A 620 -25.10 -34.04 9.63
C GLN A 620 -23.72 -33.49 9.21
N VAL A 621 -22.65 -34.26 9.42
CA VAL A 621 -21.25 -33.82 9.26
C VAL A 621 -20.41 -34.93 8.61
N ARG A 622 -19.59 -34.58 7.61
CA ARG A 622 -18.67 -35.48 6.91
C ARG A 622 -17.21 -35.07 7.15
N LEU A 623 -16.36 -36.03 7.52
CA LEU A 623 -14.93 -35.82 7.73
C LEU A 623 -14.19 -35.92 6.39
N LEU A 624 -13.77 -34.78 5.84
CA LEU A 624 -13.07 -34.73 4.55
C LEU A 624 -11.59 -35.15 4.71
N TRP A 625 -10.95 -34.70 5.78
CA TRP A 625 -9.56 -35.03 6.09
C TRP A 625 -9.29 -34.98 7.59
N LYS A 626 -8.33 -35.80 8.04
CA LYS A 626 -7.79 -35.77 9.40
C LYS A 626 -6.28 -35.95 9.37
N ASP A 627 -5.57 -35.23 10.25
CA ASP A 627 -4.13 -35.38 10.42
C ASP A 627 -3.76 -36.84 10.81
N PRO A 628 -3.04 -37.58 9.95
CA PRO A 628 -2.67 -38.97 10.22
C PRO A 628 -1.66 -39.12 11.38
N ARG A 629 -1.09 -38.02 11.87
CA ARG A 629 -0.19 -38.02 13.03
C ARG A 629 -0.95 -38.12 14.35
N ASN A 630 -2.24 -37.72 14.38
CA ASN A 630 -3.09 -37.73 15.58
C ASN A 630 -2.48 -36.95 16.77
N VAL A 631 -1.90 -35.77 16.48
CA VAL A 631 -1.20 -34.92 17.46
C VAL A 631 -2.05 -33.70 17.77
N GLY A 632 -2.44 -33.54 19.03
CA GLY A 632 -3.12 -32.36 19.53
C GLY A 632 -2.24 -31.10 19.54
N TRP A 633 -2.88 -29.94 19.70
CA TRP A 633 -2.18 -28.69 19.99
C TRP A 633 -1.52 -28.74 21.37
N LYS A 634 -0.62 -27.80 21.67
CA LYS A 634 0.12 -27.72 22.94
C LYS A 634 -0.22 -26.39 23.63
N ASP A 635 -0.35 -26.43 24.95
CA ASP A 635 -0.55 -25.25 25.81
C ASP A 635 0.46 -24.15 25.49
N LYS A 636 -0.01 -22.90 25.32
CA LYS A 636 0.82 -21.72 25.08
C LYS A 636 1.86 -21.88 23.96
N VAL A 637 1.48 -22.58 22.88
CA VAL A 637 2.26 -22.69 21.63
C VAL A 637 1.44 -22.13 20.48
N SER A 638 2.03 -21.21 19.72
CA SER A 638 1.43 -20.66 18.52
C SER A 638 1.64 -21.52 17.28
N TYR A 639 0.59 -21.59 16.46
CA TYR A 639 0.57 -22.28 15.18
C TYR A 639 -0.02 -21.37 14.12
N ARG A 640 0.58 -21.26 12.93
CA ARG A 640 -0.06 -20.54 11.80
C ARG A 640 -0.78 -21.52 10.88
N TRP A 641 -2.04 -21.26 10.55
CA TRP A 641 -2.75 -21.98 9.50
C TRP A 641 -2.70 -21.20 8.18
N PHE A 642 -2.86 -21.91 7.07
CA PHE A 642 -3.02 -21.35 5.73
C PHE A 642 -4.02 -22.21 4.95
N LEU A 643 -5.23 -21.69 4.78
CA LEU A 643 -6.31 -22.24 3.96
C LEU A 643 -6.22 -21.69 2.54
N GLN A 644 -6.58 -22.53 1.56
CA GLN A 644 -6.91 -22.14 0.20
C GLN A 644 -8.23 -22.79 -0.18
N HIS A 645 -9.19 -22.00 -0.63
CA HIS A 645 -10.50 -22.45 -1.11
C HIS A 645 -10.76 -21.90 -2.52
N ARG A 646 -11.10 -22.77 -3.48
CA ARG A 646 -11.60 -22.41 -4.83
C ARG A 646 -12.86 -23.23 -5.12
N PRO A 647 -14.04 -22.79 -4.65
CA PRO A 647 -15.28 -23.56 -4.76
C PRO A 647 -15.70 -23.84 -6.21
N GLN A 648 -15.35 -22.97 -7.16
CA GLN A 648 -15.54 -23.17 -8.61
C GLN A 648 -15.07 -24.55 -9.13
N ILE A 649 -14.07 -25.15 -8.47
CA ILE A 649 -13.61 -26.55 -8.71
C ILE A 649 -13.61 -27.41 -7.44
N GLY A 650 -14.17 -26.91 -6.34
CA GLY A 650 -14.17 -27.53 -5.03
C GLY A 650 -12.78 -27.70 -4.38
N TYR A 651 -11.77 -26.92 -4.79
CA TYR A 651 -10.41 -27.08 -4.26
C TYR A 651 -10.34 -26.59 -2.82
N ILE A 652 -9.93 -27.48 -1.91
CA ILE A 652 -9.63 -27.14 -0.51
C ILE A 652 -8.22 -27.63 -0.17
N ARG A 653 -7.40 -26.77 0.44
CA ARG A 653 -6.14 -27.16 1.07
C ARG A 653 -5.85 -26.34 2.32
N ALA A 654 -5.64 -27.02 3.45
CA ALA A 654 -5.20 -26.42 4.70
C ALA A 654 -3.79 -26.89 5.08
N ARG A 655 -2.94 -25.94 5.46
CA ARG A 655 -1.55 -26.16 5.91
C ARG A 655 -1.33 -25.54 7.27
N PHE A 656 -0.56 -26.21 8.13
CA PHE A 656 -0.34 -25.81 9.53
C PHE A 656 1.15 -25.81 9.85
N TYR A 657 1.60 -24.78 10.55
CA TYR A 657 3.01 -24.52 10.87
C TYR A 657 3.18 -24.38 12.39
N GLU A 658 4.19 -25.04 12.97
CA GLU A 658 4.64 -24.82 14.35
C GLU A 658 5.94 -24.02 14.29
N GLY A 659 5.92 -22.75 14.69
CA GLY A 659 6.99 -21.81 14.34
C GLY A 659 7.15 -21.72 12.81
N SER A 660 8.34 -22.06 12.29
CA SER A 660 8.61 -22.06 10.85
C SER A 660 8.39 -23.41 10.15
N ASP A 661 8.12 -24.48 10.91
CA ASP A 661 8.11 -25.85 10.38
C ASP A 661 6.68 -26.27 10.01
N LEU A 662 6.48 -26.69 8.75
CA LEU A 662 5.22 -27.26 8.29
C LEU A 662 4.95 -28.57 9.03
N VAL A 663 3.97 -28.56 9.94
CA VAL A 663 3.60 -29.71 10.76
C VAL A 663 2.51 -30.56 10.11
N ALA A 664 1.50 -29.95 9.48
CA ALA A 664 0.41 -30.65 8.80
C ALA A 664 0.08 -30.02 7.44
N ASP A 665 -0.35 -30.84 6.49
CA ASP A 665 -0.85 -30.44 5.17
C ASP A 665 -1.97 -31.41 4.81
N SER A 666 -3.15 -30.91 4.47
CA SER A 666 -4.26 -31.75 4.04
C SER A 666 -3.99 -32.45 2.70
N GLY A 667 -3.04 -31.93 1.93
CA GLY A 667 -3.02 -32.14 0.48
C GLY A 667 -4.21 -31.48 -0.19
N VAL A 668 -4.45 -31.80 -1.46
CA VAL A 668 -5.62 -31.33 -2.20
C VAL A 668 -6.82 -32.18 -1.83
N THR A 669 -7.80 -31.57 -1.16
CA THR A 669 -9.15 -32.10 -0.97
C THR A 669 -10.05 -31.49 -2.04
N ILE A 670 -10.94 -32.28 -2.64
CA ILE A 670 -11.94 -31.78 -3.59
C ILE A 670 -13.31 -31.99 -2.95
N ASP A 671 -14.04 -30.90 -2.72
CA ASP A 671 -15.39 -30.90 -2.17
C ASP A 671 -16.21 -29.71 -2.67
N THR A 672 -17.49 -29.92 -2.99
CA THR A 672 -18.39 -28.89 -3.57
C THR A 672 -19.71 -28.83 -2.80
N THR A 673 -19.69 -29.06 -1.48
CA THR A 673 -20.91 -29.07 -0.66
C THR A 673 -21.43 -27.65 -0.39
N MET A 674 -20.52 -26.70 -0.18
CA MET A 674 -20.77 -25.26 -0.14
C MET A 674 -19.84 -24.62 -1.18
N ARG A 675 -20.34 -23.68 -1.98
CA ARG A 675 -19.62 -23.13 -3.15
C ARG A 675 -19.13 -21.68 -2.99
N GLY A 676 -18.86 -21.31 -1.76
CA GLY A 676 -18.32 -20.01 -1.37
C GLY A 676 -18.94 -19.63 -0.04
N GLY A 677 -19.00 -18.34 0.25
CA GLY A 677 -19.60 -17.81 1.47
C GLY A 677 -18.57 -17.27 2.46
N ARG A 678 -18.99 -17.14 3.72
CA ARG A 678 -18.34 -16.31 4.74
C ARG A 678 -17.22 -17.04 5.50
N LEU A 679 -16.38 -16.26 6.19
CA LEU A 679 -15.27 -16.73 7.02
C LEU A 679 -15.55 -16.51 8.51
N GLY A 680 -14.89 -17.26 9.38
CA GLY A 680 -15.03 -17.06 10.83
C GLY A 680 -14.14 -17.95 11.69
N VAL A 681 -14.27 -17.79 13.01
CA VAL A 681 -13.59 -18.60 14.03
C VAL A 681 -14.58 -19.52 14.75
N PHE A 682 -14.08 -20.64 15.30
CA PHE A 682 -14.90 -21.68 15.95
C PHE A 682 -14.30 -22.12 17.28
N CYS A 683 -15.11 -22.13 18.33
CA CYS A 683 -14.78 -22.73 19.63
C CYS A 683 -15.84 -23.74 20.05
N PHE A 684 -15.43 -24.74 20.82
CA PHE A 684 -16.36 -25.66 21.50
C PHE A 684 -15.69 -26.20 22.77
N SER A 685 -16.18 -25.75 23.94
CA SER A 685 -15.75 -26.20 25.27
C SER A 685 -14.29 -25.87 25.65
N GLN A 686 -13.70 -24.85 25.00
CA GLN A 686 -12.31 -24.41 25.27
C GLN A 686 -12.27 -22.90 25.49
N GLU A 687 -11.59 -22.48 26.57
CA GLU A 687 -11.39 -21.08 26.97
C GLU A 687 -10.01 -20.53 26.55
N ASN A 688 -9.87 -19.20 26.56
CA ASN A 688 -8.61 -18.46 26.34
C ASN A 688 -7.92 -18.80 25.01
N ILE A 689 -8.71 -18.83 23.93
CA ILE A 689 -8.23 -19.04 22.57
C ILE A 689 -7.94 -17.67 21.93
N ILE A 690 -6.81 -17.56 21.24
CA ILE A 690 -6.41 -16.40 20.46
C ILE A 690 -6.29 -16.82 19.00
N TRP A 691 -7.01 -16.10 18.12
CA TRP A 691 -6.85 -16.13 16.67
C TRP A 691 -6.23 -14.79 16.24
N SER A 692 -4.91 -14.75 16.26
CA SER A 692 -4.10 -13.55 16.02
C SER A 692 -3.71 -13.41 14.55
N ASN A 693 -3.41 -12.18 14.12
CA ASN A 693 -2.79 -11.89 12.82
C ASN A 693 -3.55 -12.55 11.66
N LEU A 694 -4.89 -12.45 11.73
CA LEU A 694 -5.86 -12.92 10.74
C LEU A 694 -5.67 -12.15 9.44
N LYS A 695 -5.64 -12.88 8.32
CA LYS A 695 -5.58 -12.31 6.97
C LYS A 695 -6.36 -13.21 6.03
N TYR A 696 -7.39 -12.66 5.39
CA TYR A 696 -7.91 -13.24 4.15
C TYR A 696 -7.33 -12.52 2.93
N ARG A 697 -7.58 -13.07 1.74
CA ARG A 697 -7.33 -12.43 0.44
C ARG A 697 -8.25 -13.03 -0.60
N CYS A 698 -8.96 -12.20 -1.37
CA CYS A 698 -9.67 -12.67 -2.56
C CYS A 698 -8.66 -13.25 -3.54
N ASN A 699 -8.91 -14.47 -4.00
CA ASN A 699 -8.00 -15.18 -4.89
C ASN A 699 -8.71 -16.33 -5.60
N ASP A 700 -9.16 -16.08 -6.82
CA ASP A 700 -9.82 -17.08 -7.68
C ASP A 700 -8.81 -17.84 -8.56
N THR A 701 -7.56 -17.38 -8.59
CA THR A 701 -6.52 -18.00 -9.42
C THR A 701 -6.27 -19.45 -9.00
N PHE A 702 -6.36 -20.37 -9.96
CA PHE A 702 -6.23 -21.80 -9.71
C PHE A 702 -4.79 -22.19 -9.30
N PRO A 703 -4.58 -22.85 -8.15
CA PRO A 703 -3.25 -23.25 -7.68
C PRO A 703 -2.57 -24.32 -8.58
N GLY A 704 -1.83 -23.86 -9.59
CA GLY A 704 -0.93 -24.68 -10.40
C GLY A 704 -1.63 -25.61 -11.39
N SER A 705 -1.71 -25.17 -12.65
CA SER A 705 -2.38 -25.84 -13.77
C SER A 705 -1.92 -27.27 -14.11
N GLU A 706 -0.85 -27.79 -13.51
CA GLU A 706 -0.42 -29.18 -13.69
C GLU A 706 -1.09 -30.16 -12.71
N GLN A 707 -1.54 -29.74 -11.52
CA GLN A 707 -2.13 -30.66 -10.52
C GLN A 707 -3.66 -30.74 -10.64
N ALA A 708 -4.35 -29.61 -10.82
CA ALA A 708 -5.80 -29.58 -11.02
C ALA A 708 -6.20 -30.33 -12.31
N VAL A 709 -5.51 -30.06 -13.43
CA VAL A 709 -5.79 -30.71 -14.72
C VAL A 709 -5.48 -32.22 -14.70
N ALA A 710 -4.50 -32.66 -13.91
CA ALA A 710 -4.19 -34.08 -13.75
C ALA A 710 -5.25 -34.85 -12.95
N LEU A 711 -5.92 -34.19 -11.99
CA LEU A 711 -6.99 -34.80 -11.19
C LEU A 711 -8.35 -34.77 -11.90
N LEU A 712 -8.66 -33.72 -12.65
CA LEU A 712 -9.85 -33.64 -13.52
C LEU A 712 -9.86 -34.68 -14.67
N GLN A 713 -8.73 -35.36 -14.91
CA GLN A 713 -8.60 -36.46 -15.88
C GLN A 713 -8.65 -37.86 -15.26
N ALA A 714 -8.82 -37.98 -13.94
CA ALA A 714 -9.11 -39.27 -13.31
C ALA A 714 -10.56 -39.68 -13.60
N PRO A 715 -10.81 -40.89 -14.16
CA PRO A 715 -12.19 -41.33 -14.42
C PRO A 715 -12.93 -41.60 -13.11
N GLN A 716 -14.18 -41.12 -13.04
CA GLN A 716 -15.17 -41.37 -11.99
C GLN A 716 -15.43 -42.87 -11.76
#